data_AF-A0A8C1LVQ0-F1
#
_entry.id   AF-A0A8C1LVQ0-F1
#
_cell.length_a   1.000
_cell.length_b   1.000
_cell.length_c   1.000
_cell.angle_alpha   90.00
_cell.angle_beta   90.00
_cell.angle_gamma   90.00
#
_symmetry.space_group_name_H-M   'P 1'
#
loop_
_entity.id
_entity.type
_entity.pdbx_description
1 polymer ?
#
loop_
_entity_poly.entity_id
_entity_poly.type
_entity_poly.pdbx_seq_one_letter_code
_entity_poly.pdbx_strand_id
1 'polypeptide(L)'
;MMASVEELLMNSLKDLLEAELKNFQWYLQKDHECISKSEMENADRVNTVDKMVACFGPEDAVKITVRILGKMNQNNLAEQLENKHKKAQAECNTNTSIPVGADSELQNFLKTHKNNMMKKAKIIFEGNKENNTDLKTVYTELFITEGDMKDVNHEHEILKIDDAFKNKKTQDKPIKCNDIFTELRKNNEEKIVLTKGVAGIGKTFSVHKFILDWAEGNTNQDIKCVFLLPFREINTEIFFEDREVNLHEFLLKFYPGLKDLEKSKFLKEHKIAFIFDGLDESRLPLNFKSKTLETVEERAHVDVLFTSLVKSKLLPSALVWVTSRPAAANQIPARYVGLFTEVRGFTDQQKEEYFRKRFTDETQASRIISHIKSSRSLYIMCHIPVFCWITATVRQDILIKNNAENISTTLTEMYIHFLRIQMAMKSKKYDEQEKREHSDHLKLNREMILKLAKLAFEQLKKENIVFYEKDLKECGIDVSKDTEFTGMIAEIFKMEDGLYKTKVFSFVHLSVQEFLAAVHVFICYLNKNTEELQFFFEDSQTTFRQKLQFFFRNVTFYDLTKRAIDKAMQSERGHLDLFLRFLMGISLESSQKLLKGLITHTKDTSVSIRQTAEYIKQVQDKNITDEASVNLFYCLLELKDHSLYEEIQSYLSSDAHPRRDLSSSMCTALTSVLLMSEKVLDEFSPKRFTSSSSNYTRLIPAVRCCRKALFDGCGLDETCCETVSSALQSSNSHLRELDLSSNQLQDSGVKLLSDGLKSSHCQLNILRLCGCNLTARSCDSLSSALQSSNSLLNVLDLSNNDLQDSGVKLLSEGLKSPYSKLEILRFSICNLTAQSCGSLSSVLQSSHSVLRELDLSNNDLQDSGVKLLSEGLKSLNSKLEILRFSICNLTAQSCGSLSSVLQSSHSVLRELDLSNNDLQDSGVKLLSEGLKSLNSKLEILRFSICNLTAQSCGSLSSALQSSHSVLRELDLSNNDLQDSGVKLLSEGLKSPNSKLEILRFTTCNLTAESCGSLSSALQSSHSVLRELDLSNNDLQDSGVKLLSDGLKSPNCQLEILR
;
A
#
# COMPACT_ATOMS: atom_id res chain seq x y z
N MET A 1 -14.19 -39.05 -31.45
CA MET A 1 -14.63 -40.37 -31.92
C MET A 1 -15.57 -40.93 -30.86
N MET A 2 -16.81 -41.28 -31.23
CA MET A 2 -17.70 -42.01 -30.33
C MET A 2 -17.10 -43.39 -30.07
N ALA A 3 -17.02 -43.84 -28.83
CA ALA A 3 -16.64 -45.22 -28.54
C ALA A 3 -17.76 -46.13 -29.08
N SER A 4 -17.43 -47.12 -29.92
CA SER A 4 -18.44 -48.06 -30.42
C SER A 4 -19.01 -48.87 -29.25
N VAL A 5 -20.22 -49.40 -29.39
CA VAL A 5 -20.82 -50.26 -28.34
C VAL A 5 -19.93 -51.47 -28.04
N GLU A 6 -19.24 -52.00 -29.06
CA GLU A 6 -18.22 -53.04 -28.92
C GLU A 6 -17.04 -52.57 -28.07
N GLU A 7 -16.58 -51.33 -28.23
CA GLU A 7 -15.48 -50.77 -27.43
C GLU A 7 -15.88 -50.58 -25.95
N LEU A 8 -17.13 -50.20 -25.68
CA LEU A 8 -17.67 -50.12 -24.32
C LEU A 8 -17.72 -51.51 -23.66
N LEU A 9 -18.24 -52.51 -24.36
CA LEU A 9 -18.27 -53.91 -23.90
C LEU A 9 -16.87 -54.46 -23.67
N MET A 10 -15.95 -54.20 -24.59
CA MET A 10 -14.55 -54.64 -24.51
C MET A 10 -13.84 -54.05 -23.29
N ASN A 11 -14.05 -52.77 -23.01
CA ASN A 11 -13.44 -52.13 -21.85
C ASN A 11 -13.99 -52.71 -20.53
N SER A 12 -15.30 -52.99 -20.47
CA SER A 12 -15.88 -53.64 -19.28
C SER A 12 -15.39 -55.07 -19.06
N LEU A 13 -15.15 -55.85 -20.13
CA LEU A 13 -14.61 -57.20 -19.99
C LEU A 13 -13.08 -57.23 -19.76
N LYS A 14 -12.35 -56.17 -20.13
CA LYS A 14 -10.91 -56.03 -19.81
C LYS A 14 -10.65 -55.92 -18.31
N ASP A 15 -11.59 -55.33 -17.57
CA ASP A 15 -11.47 -55.14 -16.12
C ASP A 15 -11.77 -56.43 -15.33
N LEU A 16 -12.23 -57.50 -15.99
CA LEU A 16 -12.41 -58.83 -15.38
C LEU A 16 -11.12 -59.64 -15.41
N LEU A 17 -10.77 -60.28 -14.30
CA LEU A 17 -9.70 -61.28 -14.23
C LEU A 17 -10.07 -62.53 -15.06
N GLU A 18 -9.08 -63.33 -15.44
CA GLU A 18 -9.30 -64.47 -16.34
C GLU A 18 -10.28 -65.53 -15.78
N ALA A 19 -10.28 -65.74 -14.46
CA ALA A 19 -11.24 -66.62 -13.79
C ALA A 19 -12.67 -66.04 -13.79
N GLU A 20 -12.79 -64.71 -13.72
CA GLU A 20 -14.07 -64.00 -13.76
C GLU A 20 -14.62 -63.97 -15.19
N LEU A 21 -13.77 -63.81 -16.19
CA LEU A 21 -14.15 -63.91 -17.60
C LEU A 21 -14.72 -65.29 -17.93
N LYS A 22 -14.09 -66.37 -17.44
CA LYS A 22 -14.64 -67.73 -17.60
C LYS A 22 -16.00 -67.91 -16.92
N ASN A 23 -16.19 -67.29 -15.76
CA ASN A 23 -17.47 -67.30 -15.05
C ASN A 23 -18.53 -66.49 -15.81
N PHE A 24 -18.15 -65.34 -16.39
CA PHE A 24 -19.00 -64.53 -17.28
C PHE A 24 -19.45 -65.31 -18.51
N GLN A 25 -18.52 -65.98 -19.19
CA GLN A 25 -18.80 -66.83 -20.36
C GLN A 25 -19.70 -68.03 -19.99
N TRP A 26 -19.55 -68.58 -18.78
CA TRP A 26 -20.43 -69.64 -18.29
C TRP A 26 -21.88 -69.16 -18.09
N TYR A 27 -22.08 -67.99 -17.48
CA TYR A 27 -23.42 -67.39 -17.36
C TYR A 27 -24.02 -67.05 -18.72
N LEU A 28 -23.19 -66.56 -19.65
CA LEU A 28 -23.61 -66.25 -21.02
C LEU A 28 -24.13 -67.49 -21.75
N GLN A 29 -23.47 -68.65 -21.60
CA GLN A 29 -23.90 -69.92 -22.18
C GLN A 29 -25.14 -70.52 -21.49
N LYS A 30 -25.29 -70.29 -20.18
CA LYS A 30 -26.35 -70.91 -19.39
C LYS A 30 -27.71 -70.30 -19.67
N ASP A 31 -27.75 -68.98 -19.87
CA ASP A 31 -28.99 -68.22 -19.98
C ASP A 31 -29.41 -67.94 -21.44
N HIS A 32 -28.58 -68.29 -22.44
CA HIS A 32 -28.84 -67.98 -23.84
C HIS A 32 -28.41 -69.10 -24.81
N GLU A 33 -29.39 -69.69 -25.52
CA GLU A 33 -29.18 -70.83 -26.44
C GLU A 33 -28.43 -70.48 -27.75
N CYS A 34 -28.30 -69.20 -28.08
CA CYS A 34 -27.70 -68.73 -29.33
C CYS A 34 -26.15 -68.72 -29.33
N ILE A 35 -25.50 -69.04 -28.19
CA ILE A 35 -24.04 -69.20 -28.09
C ILE A 35 -23.71 -70.61 -27.59
N SER A 36 -23.04 -71.41 -28.41
CA SER A 36 -22.73 -72.81 -28.07
C SER A 36 -21.53 -72.94 -27.13
N LYS A 37 -21.52 -73.99 -26.29
CA LYS A 37 -20.39 -74.29 -25.39
C LYS A 37 -19.05 -74.41 -26.11
N SER A 38 -19.03 -75.00 -27.30
CA SER A 38 -17.82 -75.16 -28.13
C SER A 38 -17.25 -73.84 -28.65
N GLU A 39 -18.07 -72.80 -28.82
CA GLU A 39 -17.59 -71.49 -29.31
C GLU A 39 -16.90 -70.66 -28.22
N MET A 40 -17.19 -70.94 -26.95
CA MET A 40 -16.69 -70.16 -25.81
C MET A 40 -15.58 -70.86 -25.04
N GLU A 41 -15.28 -72.13 -25.33
CA GLU A 41 -14.31 -72.95 -24.59
C GLU A 41 -12.87 -72.41 -24.68
N ASN A 42 -12.55 -71.62 -25.72
CA ASN A 42 -11.26 -70.92 -25.91
C ASN A 42 -11.43 -69.46 -26.39
N ALA A 43 -12.60 -68.84 -26.19
CA ALA A 43 -12.83 -67.47 -26.64
C ALA A 43 -12.10 -66.46 -25.74
N ASP A 44 -11.30 -65.59 -26.33
CA ASP A 44 -10.77 -64.41 -25.64
C ASP A 44 -11.83 -63.31 -25.50
N ARG A 45 -11.47 -62.21 -24.83
CA ARG A 45 -12.39 -61.08 -24.57
C ARG A 45 -12.98 -60.50 -25.87
N VAL A 46 -12.18 -60.44 -26.93
CA VAL A 46 -12.58 -59.89 -28.24
C VAL A 46 -13.61 -60.81 -28.89
N ASN A 47 -13.29 -62.10 -29.01
CA ASN A 47 -14.21 -63.09 -29.57
C ASN A 47 -15.51 -63.19 -28.77
N THR A 48 -15.46 -62.98 -27.45
CA THR A 48 -16.65 -62.95 -26.60
C THR A 48 -17.56 -61.77 -26.94
N VAL A 49 -17.02 -60.55 -27.08
CA VAL A 49 -17.81 -59.36 -27.45
C VAL A 49 -18.37 -59.50 -28.87
N ASP A 50 -17.55 -59.91 -29.83
CA ASP A 50 -17.98 -60.06 -31.22
C ASP A 50 -19.14 -61.05 -31.34
N LYS A 51 -19.08 -62.17 -30.61
CA LYS A 51 -20.16 -63.17 -30.59
C LYS A 51 -21.42 -62.66 -29.90
N MET A 52 -21.28 -61.90 -28.80
CA MET A 52 -22.42 -61.29 -28.12
C MET A 52 -23.12 -60.26 -29.00
N VAL A 53 -22.37 -59.40 -29.68
CA VAL A 53 -22.92 -58.39 -30.59
C VAL A 53 -23.54 -59.05 -31.82
N ALA A 54 -22.93 -60.09 -32.38
CA ALA A 54 -23.49 -60.82 -33.51
C ALA A 54 -24.78 -61.59 -33.18
N CYS A 55 -24.87 -62.17 -31.98
CA CYS A 55 -26.00 -63.01 -31.58
C CYS A 55 -27.19 -62.20 -31.02
N PHE A 56 -26.94 -61.10 -30.30
CA PHE A 56 -27.99 -60.31 -29.64
C PHE A 56 -28.17 -58.90 -30.21
N GLY A 57 -27.24 -58.42 -31.04
CA GLY A 57 -27.17 -57.02 -31.44
C GLY A 57 -26.48 -56.15 -30.36
N PRO A 58 -25.92 -54.98 -30.75
CA PRO A 58 -25.08 -54.17 -29.87
C PRO A 58 -25.81 -53.67 -28.61
N GLU A 59 -27.04 -53.20 -28.75
CA GLU A 59 -27.82 -52.62 -27.64
C GLU A 59 -28.24 -53.67 -26.60
N ASP A 60 -28.67 -54.85 -27.05
CA ASP A 60 -29.08 -55.93 -26.14
C ASP A 60 -27.88 -56.68 -25.57
N ALA A 61 -26.73 -56.71 -26.27
CA ALA A 61 -25.47 -57.21 -25.73
C ALA A 61 -25.01 -56.42 -24.48
N VAL A 62 -25.23 -55.09 -24.45
CA VAL A 62 -24.96 -54.27 -23.24
C VAL A 62 -25.86 -54.65 -22.08
N LYS A 63 -27.17 -54.81 -22.32
CA LYS A 63 -28.12 -55.19 -21.26
C LYS A 63 -27.83 -56.57 -20.69
N ILE A 64 -27.48 -57.53 -21.55
CA ILE A 64 -27.09 -58.89 -21.15
C ILE A 64 -25.81 -58.84 -20.32
N THR A 65 -24.81 -58.04 -20.75
CA THR A 65 -23.54 -57.87 -20.02
C THR A 65 -23.76 -57.28 -18.63
N VAL A 66 -24.55 -56.21 -18.51
CA VAL A 66 -24.92 -55.60 -17.21
C VAL A 66 -25.60 -56.63 -16.30
N ARG A 67 -26.51 -57.44 -16.84
CA ARG A 67 -27.23 -58.47 -16.08
C ARG A 67 -26.31 -59.59 -15.58
N ILE A 68 -25.39 -60.06 -16.43
CA ILE A 68 -24.43 -61.11 -16.05
C ILE A 68 -23.43 -60.57 -15.02
N LEU A 69 -22.91 -59.36 -15.20
CA LEU A 69 -22.03 -58.71 -14.22
C LEU A 69 -22.72 -58.58 -12.85
N GLY A 70 -24.01 -58.22 -12.82
CA GLY A 70 -24.81 -58.21 -11.60
C GLY A 70 -24.94 -59.59 -10.94
N LYS A 71 -25.16 -60.66 -11.72
CA LYS A 71 -25.19 -62.04 -11.20
C LYS A 71 -23.84 -62.52 -10.65
N MET A 72 -22.75 -61.94 -11.14
CA MET A 72 -21.38 -62.20 -10.68
C MET A 72 -20.95 -61.32 -9.51
N ASN A 73 -21.85 -60.51 -8.93
CA ASN A 73 -21.56 -59.49 -7.91
C ASN A 73 -20.57 -58.38 -8.37
N GLN A 74 -20.40 -58.18 -9.67
CA GLN A 74 -19.59 -57.11 -10.26
C GLN A 74 -20.43 -55.83 -10.47
N ASN A 75 -21.08 -55.37 -9.39
CA ASN A 75 -22.10 -54.31 -9.45
C ASN A 75 -21.53 -52.95 -9.89
N ASN A 76 -20.28 -52.63 -9.52
CA ASN A 76 -19.62 -51.38 -9.93
C ASN A 76 -19.37 -51.35 -11.46
N LEU A 77 -18.90 -52.46 -12.04
CA LEU A 77 -18.72 -52.57 -13.49
C LEU A 77 -20.05 -52.54 -14.24
N ALA A 78 -21.09 -53.18 -13.70
CA ALA A 78 -22.44 -53.15 -14.25
C ALA A 78 -23.00 -51.72 -14.30
N GLU A 79 -22.91 -50.98 -13.20
CA GLU A 79 -23.39 -49.60 -13.09
C GLU A 79 -22.59 -48.63 -13.99
N GLN A 80 -21.26 -48.80 -14.07
CA GLN A 80 -20.42 -48.00 -14.96
C GLN A 80 -20.75 -48.22 -16.45
N LEU A 81 -20.96 -49.49 -16.85
CA LEU A 81 -21.34 -49.82 -18.22
C LEU A 81 -22.72 -49.23 -18.56
N GLU A 82 -23.70 -49.37 -17.66
CA GLU A 82 -25.05 -48.85 -17.85
C GLU A 82 -25.06 -47.31 -17.94
N ASN A 83 -24.29 -46.61 -17.09
CA ASN A 83 -24.18 -45.15 -17.12
C ASN A 83 -23.47 -44.63 -18.37
N LYS A 84 -22.39 -45.30 -18.81
CA LYS A 84 -21.69 -44.95 -20.05
C LYS A 84 -22.59 -45.18 -21.28
N HIS A 85 -23.36 -46.26 -21.28
CA HIS A 85 -24.28 -46.57 -22.37
C HIS A 85 -25.48 -45.60 -22.42
N LYS A 86 -26.09 -45.25 -21.28
CA LYS A 86 -27.13 -44.21 -21.19
C LYS A 86 -26.64 -42.84 -21.67
N LYS A 87 -25.38 -42.49 -21.35
CA LYS A 87 -24.76 -41.26 -21.83
C LYS A 87 -24.54 -41.28 -23.35
N ALA A 88 -24.09 -42.41 -23.91
CA ALA A 88 -23.94 -42.59 -25.34
C ALA A 88 -25.30 -42.57 -26.10
N GLN A 89 -26.36 -43.12 -25.51
CA GLN A 89 -27.72 -43.07 -26.07
C GLN A 89 -28.35 -41.67 -25.99
N ALA A 90 -28.10 -40.93 -24.89
CA ALA A 90 -28.55 -39.54 -24.75
C ALA A 90 -27.87 -38.61 -25.78
N GLU A 91 -26.65 -38.94 -26.21
CA GLU A 91 -25.93 -38.27 -27.29
C GLU A 91 -26.41 -38.71 -28.70
N CYS A 92 -27.08 -39.85 -28.83
CA CYS A 92 -27.60 -40.38 -30.12
C CYS A 92 -29.06 -39.96 -30.41
N ASN A 93 -29.88 -39.72 -29.38
CA ASN A 93 -31.28 -39.28 -29.51
C ASN A 93 -31.46 -37.78 -29.83
N THR A 94 -30.40 -37.03 -30.10
CA THR A 94 -30.50 -35.66 -30.66
C THR A 94 -30.61 -35.62 -32.18
N ASN A 95 -30.73 -36.77 -32.86
CA ASN A 95 -30.99 -36.85 -34.30
C ASN A 95 -32.48 -37.09 -34.60
N THR A 96 -33.33 -36.13 -34.22
CA THR A 96 -34.61 -35.90 -34.90
C THR A 96 -34.53 -34.56 -35.61
N SER A 97 -34.37 -34.61 -36.93
CA SER A 97 -34.61 -33.55 -37.92
C SER A 97 -34.64 -32.11 -37.38
N ILE A 98 -33.47 -31.49 -37.25
CA ILE A 98 -33.32 -30.04 -37.07
C ILE A 98 -32.83 -29.45 -38.40
N PRO A 99 -33.43 -28.37 -38.91
CA PRO A 99 -32.96 -27.71 -40.13
C PRO A 99 -31.55 -27.14 -39.90
N VAL A 100 -30.64 -27.42 -40.85
CA VAL A 100 -29.31 -26.80 -40.89
C VAL A 100 -29.49 -25.28 -41.00
N GLY A 101 -29.09 -24.56 -39.95
CA GLY A 101 -29.09 -23.11 -39.88
C GLY A 101 -27.84 -22.61 -39.15
N ALA A 102 -27.36 -21.42 -39.52
CA ALA A 102 -26.14 -20.76 -39.07
C ALA A 102 -25.91 -20.70 -37.52
N ASP A 103 -26.96 -20.95 -36.73
CA ASP A 103 -26.90 -20.94 -35.26
C ASP A 103 -26.16 -22.17 -34.67
N SER A 104 -26.18 -23.32 -35.37
CA SER A 104 -25.45 -24.53 -34.92
C SER A 104 -23.93 -24.40 -35.09
N GLU A 105 -23.48 -23.72 -36.15
CA GLU A 105 -22.06 -23.48 -36.43
C GLU A 105 -21.46 -22.48 -35.43
N LEU A 106 -22.21 -21.42 -35.12
CA LEU A 106 -21.84 -20.44 -34.11
C LEU A 106 -21.67 -21.05 -32.71
N GLN A 107 -22.60 -21.91 -32.29
CA GLN A 107 -22.51 -22.59 -30.99
C GLN A 107 -21.29 -23.53 -30.90
N ASN A 108 -21.00 -24.25 -31.99
CA ASN A 108 -19.81 -25.10 -32.08
C ASN A 108 -18.51 -24.30 -32.04
N PHE A 109 -18.45 -23.17 -32.75
CA PHE A 109 -17.32 -22.24 -32.68
C PHE A 109 -17.13 -21.71 -31.27
N LEU A 110 -18.17 -21.18 -30.63
CA LEU A 110 -18.09 -20.60 -29.29
C LEU A 110 -17.60 -21.61 -28.24
N LYS A 111 -18.10 -22.85 -28.29
CA LYS A 111 -17.65 -23.93 -27.40
C LYS A 111 -16.17 -24.28 -27.63
N THR A 112 -15.76 -24.38 -28.90
CA THR A 112 -14.37 -24.69 -29.27
C THR A 112 -13.43 -23.56 -28.87
N HIS A 113 -13.81 -22.30 -29.15
CA HIS A 113 -13.07 -21.10 -28.79
C HIS A 113 -12.91 -20.99 -27.27
N LYS A 114 -14.00 -21.16 -26.51
CA LYS A 114 -13.97 -21.13 -25.04
C LYS A 114 -13.02 -22.18 -24.46
N ASN A 115 -13.03 -23.40 -25.00
CA ASN A 115 -12.07 -24.45 -24.62
C ASN A 115 -10.62 -24.12 -25.00
N ASN A 116 -10.39 -23.52 -26.16
CA ASN A 116 -9.05 -23.09 -26.58
C ASN A 116 -8.52 -21.97 -25.70
N MET A 117 -9.38 -21.00 -25.36
CA MET A 117 -9.06 -19.92 -24.42
C MET A 117 -8.78 -20.45 -23.02
N MET A 118 -9.57 -21.42 -22.54
CA MET A 118 -9.31 -22.10 -21.28
C MET A 118 -7.92 -22.76 -21.26
N LYS A 119 -7.57 -23.52 -22.31
CA LYS A 119 -6.25 -24.17 -22.43
C LYS A 119 -5.11 -23.15 -22.48
N LYS A 120 -5.27 -22.07 -23.25
CA LYS A 120 -4.29 -20.97 -23.34
C LYS A 120 -4.10 -20.24 -22.01
N ALA A 121 -5.17 -20.01 -21.25
CA ALA A 121 -5.13 -19.31 -19.98
C ALA A 121 -4.66 -20.19 -18.80
N LYS A 122 -4.94 -21.51 -18.86
CA LYS A 122 -4.61 -22.47 -17.81
C LYS A 122 -3.11 -22.75 -17.68
N ILE A 123 -2.38 -22.71 -18.80
CA ILE A 123 -0.94 -22.94 -18.83
C ILE A 123 -0.23 -21.58 -18.79
N ILE A 124 0.58 -21.36 -17.76
CA ILE A 124 1.44 -20.18 -17.67
C ILE A 124 2.89 -20.60 -17.81
N PHE A 125 3.60 -19.87 -18.67
CA PHE A 125 5.02 -20.11 -18.93
C PHE A 125 5.87 -19.51 -17.82
N GLU A 126 6.19 -20.29 -16.78
CA GLU A 126 7.18 -19.95 -15.75
C GLU A 126 8.62 -20.23 -16.23
N GLY A 127 8.96 -19.85 -17.47
CA GLY A 127 10.32 -19.96 -18.00
C GLY A 127 10.73 -21.33 -18.57
N ASN A 128 9.86 -22.35 -18.61
CA ASN A 128 10.15 -23.62 -19.31
C ASN A 128 8.88 -24.35 -19.80
N LYS A 129 8.92 -24.98 -21.00
CA LYS A 129 7.76 -25.64 -21.65
C LYS A 129 7.22 -26.90 -20.91
N GLU A 130 7.97 -27.43 -19.95
CA GLU A 130 7.65 -28.68 -19.22
C GLU A 130 7.25 -28.46 -17.75
N ASN A 131 7.44 -27.25 -17.18
CA ASN A 131 6.93 -26.89 -15.85
C ASN A 131 5.57 -26.20 -15.96
N ASN A 132 4.59 -26.90 -16.54
CA ASN A 132 3.23 -26.39 -16.63
C ASN A 132 2.56 -26.48 -15.25
N THR A 133 2.72 -25.45 -14.44
CA THR A 133 1.92 -25.25 -13.22
C THR A 133 0.53 -24.77 -13.61
N ASP A 134 -0.50 -25.40 -13.05
CA ASP A 134 -1.88 -24.94 -13.22
C ASP A 134 -2.01 -23.58 -12.55
N LEU A 135 -2.39 -22.54 -13.32
CA LEU A 135 -2.58 -21.17 -12.80
C LEU A 135 -3.39 -21.18 -11.50
N LYS A 136 -4.40 -22.04 -11.36
CA LYS A 136 -5.22 -22.13 -10.12
C LYS A 136 -4.44 -22.49 -8.87
N THR A 137 -3.37 -23.28 -9.01
CA THR A 137 -2.59 -23.78 -7.86
C THR A 137 -1.62 -22.72 -7.32
N VAL A 138 -1.14 -21.81 -8.17
CA VAL A 138 -0.12 -20.81 -7.81
C VAL A 138 -0.70 -19.39 -7.72
N TYR A 139 -1.89 -19.15 -8.30
CA TYR A 139 -2.48 -17.81 -8.32
C TYR A 139 -2.77 -17.29 -6.90
N THR A 140 -2.22 -16.12 -6.64
CA THR A 140 -2.53 -15.29 -5.49
C THR A 140 -3.23 -14.06 -6.02
N GLU A 141 -4.38 -13.72 -5.43
CA GLU A 141 -5.19 -12.59 -5.91
C GLU A 141 -4.36 -11.31 -5.86
N LEU A 142 -4.36 -10.55 -6.95
CA LEU A 142 -3.60 -9.30 -7.04
C LEU A 142 -4.46 -8.15 -6.53
N PHE A 143 -3.83 -7.20 -5.83
CA PHE A 143 -4.53 -5.99 -5.41
C PHE A 143 -4.67 -5.04 -6.60
N ILE A 144 -5.88 -4.91 -7.13
CA ILE A 144 -6.24 -4.02 -8.25
C ILE A 144 -7.18 -2.95 -7.72
N THR A 145 -6.91 -1.70 -8.09
CA THR A 145 -7.69 -0.55 -7.68
C THR A 145 -8.16 0.27 -8.89
N GLU A 146 -9.21 1.07 -8.73
CA GLU A 146 -9.49 2.18 -9.65
C GLU A 146 -8.31 3.17 -9.58
N GLY A 147 -7.87 3.76 -10.69
CA GLY A 147 -6.70 4.66 -10.69
C GLY A 147 -6.97 6.02 -11.33
N ASP A 148 -6.05 6.98 -11.13
CA ASP A 148 -6.10 8.31 -11.77
C ASP A 148 -5.16 8.39 -12.99
N MET A 149 -5.66 9.04 -14.05
CA MET A 149 -4.94 9.38 -15.29
C MET A 149 -3.90 10.50 -15.11
N LYS A 150 -4.03 11.34 -14.07
CA LYS A 150 -3.12 12.49 -13.85
C LYS A 150 -1.69 12.09 -13.47
N ASP A 151 -1.51 10.93 -12.84
CA ASP A 151 -0.21 10.49 -12.31
C ASP A 151 0.67 9.75 -13.34
N VAL A 152 0.24 9.60 -14.59
CA VAL A 152 0.90 8.70 -15.57
C VAL A 152 2.25 9.22 -16.08
N ASN A 153 2.54 10.53 -15.96
CA ASN A 153 3.66 11.19 -16.68
C ASN A 153 4.97 11.37 -15.88
N HIS A 154 5.05 11.01 -14.59
CA HIS A 154 6.23 11.31 -13.75
C HIS A 154 6.77 10.11 -12.92
N GLU A 155 6.31 8.88 -13.17
CA GLU A 155 6.52 7.75 -12.24
C GLU A 155 7.66 6.79 -12.65
N HIS A 156 8.73 6.70 -11.83
CA HIS A 156 9.75 5.65 -11.94
C HIS A 156 9.23 4.30 -11.41
N GLU A 157 9.58 3.18 -12.05
CA GLU A 157 9.07 1.83 -11.70
C GLU A 157 9.41 1.40 -10.25
N ILE A 158 10.53 1.89 -9.71
CA ILE A 158 10.99 1.60 -8.34
C ILE A 158 10.10 2.25 -7.29
N LEU A 159 9.60 3.47 -7.54
CA LEU A 159 8.82 4.20 -6.55
C LEU A 159 7.46 3.57 -6.29
N LYS A 160 6.89 2.77 -7.21
CA LYS A 160 5.61 2.08 -6.95
C LYS A 160 5.68 1.10 -5.78
N ILE A 161 6.86 0.54 -5.53
CA ILE A 161 7.07 -0.35 -4.38
C ILE A 161 7.09 0.47 -3.08
N ASP A 162 7.75 1.63 -3.09
CA ASP A 162 7.79 2.55 -1.93
C ASP A 162 6.47 3.31 -1.74
N ASP A 163 5.73 3.59 -2.83
CA ASP A 163 4.43 4.26 -2.82
C ASP A 163 3.30 3.31 -2.41
N ALA A 164 3.44 2.00 -2.64
CA ALA A 164 2.59 0.98 -1.98
C ALA A 164 2.75 0.99 -0.46
N PHE A 165 3.83 1.58 0.07
CA PHE A 165 3.95 1.90 1.49
C PHE A 165 3.43 3.32 1.83
N LYS A 166 3.44 4.27 0.90
CA LYS A 166 2.86 5.61 1.12
C LYS A 166 1.33 5.63 1.06
N ASN A 167 0.68 4.55 0.56
CA ASN A 167 -0.78 4.42 0.45
C ASN A 167 -1.42 5.73 0.00
N LYS A 168 -1.04 6.28 -1.16
CA LYS A 168 -1.83 7.39 -1.73
C LYS A 168 -3.25 6.90 -1.94
N LYS A 169 -4.20 7.68 -1.41
CA LYS A 169 -5.62 7.40 -1.39
C LYS A 169 -6.25 8.20 -2.52
N THR A 170 -5.90 7.86 -3.76
CA THR A 170 -7.02 7.79 -4.71
C THR A 170 -8.02 6.83 -4.07
N GLN A 171 -9.32 7.17 -4.10
CA GLN A 171 -10.38 6.45 -3.40
C GLN A 171 -10.56 5.04 -3.99
N ASP A 172 -9.56 4.21 -3.77
CA ASP A 172 -9.24 3.05 -4.56
C ASP A 172 -10.12 1.92 -4.07
N LYS A 173 -11.37 1.96 -4.50
CA LYS A 173 -12.30 0.85 -4.39
C LYS A 173 -11.56 -0.39 -4.93
N PRO A 174 -11.27 -1.39 -4.09
CA PRO A 174 -10.60 -2.58 -4.58
C PRO A 174 -11.52 -3.25 -5.60
N ILE A 175 -11.01 -3.47 -6.80
CA ILE A 175 -11.74 -4.10 -7.91
C ILE A 175 -11.18 -5.50 -8.04
N LYS A 176 -12.03 -6.52 -7.89
CA LYS A 176 -11.59 -7.87 -8.24
C LYS A 176 -11.37 -7.93 -9.74
N CYS A 177 -10.37 -8.69 -10.18
CA CYS A 177 -10.08 -8.84 -11.61
C CYS A 177 -11.31 -9.25 -12.44
N ASN A 178 -12.19 -10.09 -11.89
CA ASN A 178 -13.42 -10.52 -12.54
C ASN A 178 -14.51 -9.44 -12.60
N ASP A 179 -14.43 -8.40 -11.78
CA ASP A 179 -15.44 -7.34 -11.71
C ASP A 179 -15.11 -6.13 -12.59
N ILE A 180 -13.94 -6.14 -13.27
CA ILE A 180 -13.46 -5.02 -14.11
C ILE A 180 -14.52 -4.55 -15.12
N PHE A 181 -15.14 -5.46 -15.88
CA PHE A 181 -16.19 -5.09 -16.84
C PHE A 181 -17.54 -4.82 -16.18
N THR A 182 -17.76 -5.24 -14.94
CA THR A 182 -18.96 -4.92 -14.16
C THR A 182 -18.88 -3.50 -13.63
N GLU A 183 -17.71 -3.08 -13.15
CA GLU A 183 -17.43 -1.70 -12.70
C GLU A 183 -17.47 -0.71 -13.87
N LEU A 184 -16.85 -1.05 -15.01
CA LEU A 184 -16.90 -0.22 -16.23
C LEU A 184 -18.34 0.16 -16.63
N ARG A 185 -19.30 -0.77 -16.48
CA ARG A 185 -20.71 -0.53 -16.87
C ARG A 185 -21.41 0.52 -16.03
N LYS A 186 -20.90 0.86 -14.85
CA LYS A 186 -21.49 1.89 -13.99
C LYS A 186 -21.26 3.30 -14.56
N ASN A 187 -20.24 3.47 -15.39
CA ASN A 187 -19.79 4.78 -15.87
C ASN A 187 -20.50 5.25 -17.17
N ASN A 188 -21.47 4.48 -17.69
CA ASN A 188 -22.45 4.76 -18.76
C ASN A 188 -22.01 5.39 -20.12
N GLU A 189 -20.82 6.00 -20.26
CA GLU A 189 -20.43 6.76 -21.45
C GLU A 189 -19.31 6.09 -22.29
N GLU A 190 -18.40 5.35 -21.67
CA GLU A 190 -17.18 4.83 -22.32
C GLU A 190 -16.97 3.33 -22.01
N LYS A 191 -16.45 2.55 -22.97
CA LYS A 191 -16.40 1.06 -22.91
C LYS A 191 -15.00 0.45 -22.84
N ILE A 192 -14.02 1.25 -22.39
CA ILE A 192 -12.62 0.85 -22.36
C ILE A 192 -12.11 0.82 -20.92
N VAL A 193 -11.41 -0.26 -20.61
CA VAL A 193 -10.58 -0.36 -19.41
C VAL A 193 -9.12 -0.19 -19.80
N LEU A 194 -8.43 0.71 -19.12
CA LEU A 194 -6.96 0.80 -19.20
C LEU A 194 -6.37 0.42 -17.85
N THR A 195 -5.62 -0.67 -17.81
CA THR A 195 -4.96 -1.17 -16.61
C THR A 195 -3.47 -0.86 -16.66
N LYS A 196 -2.98 0.00 -15.75
CA LYS A 196 -1.55 0.29 -15.57
C LYS A 196 -0.93 -0.59 -14.48
N GLY A 197 0.39 -0.73 -14.53
CA GLY A 197 1.17 -1.37 -13.47
C GLY A 197 2.63 -1.58 -13.88
N VAL A 198 3.56 -1.64 -12.93
CA VAL A 198 5.00 -1.81 -13.21
C VAL A 198 5.32 -3.15 -13.86
N ALA A 199 6.54 -3.30 -14.39
CA ALA A 199 7.00 -4.56 -14.94
C ALA A 199 6.88 -5.69 -13.90
N GLY A 200 6.36 -6.86 -14.31
CA GLY A 200 6.29 -8.05 -13.46
C GLY A 200 5.21 -8.03 -12.37
N ILE A 201 4.40 -6.96 -12.28
CA ILE A 201 3.39 -6.79 -11.22
C ILE A 201 2.20 -7.75 -11.34
N GLY A 202 2.05 -8.45 -12.46
CA GLY A 202 0.99 -9.44 -12.69
C GLY A 202 -0.17 -8.97 -13.58
N LYS A 203 0.03 -7.97 -14.45
CA LYS A 203 -0.98 -7.52 -15.44
C LYS A 203 -1.49 -8.66 -16.33
N THR A 204 -0.57 -9.36 -17.02
CA THR A 204 -0.88 -10.52 -17.86
C THR A 204 -1.50 -11.67 -17.05
N PHE A 205 -1.04 -11.90 -15.81
CA PHE A 205 -1.64 -12.90 -14.92
C PHE A 205 -3.11 -12.59 -14.60
N SER A 206 -3.45 -11.31 -14.41
CA SER A 206 -4.83 -10.87 -14.21
C SER A 206 -5.69 -11.16 -15.44
N VAL A 207 -5.20 -10.82 -16.63
CA VAL A 207 -5.89 -11.13 -17.90
C VAL A 207 -6.12 -12.63 -18.06
N HIS A 208 -5.10 -13.46 -17.81
CA HIS A 208 -5.23 -14.92 -17.90
C HIS A 208 -6.22 -15.46 -16.86
N LYS A 209 -6.21 -14.93 -15.64
CA LYS A 209 -7.17 -15.32 -14.59
C LYS A 209 -8.61 -14.98 -14.98
N PHE A 210 -8.86 -13.79 -15.51
CA PHE A 210 -10.17 -13.37 -16.03
C PHE A 210 -10.67 -14.33 -17.12
N ILE A 211 -9.80 -14.63 -18.10
CA ILE A 211 -10.14 -15.53 -19.22
C ILE A 211 -10.46 -16.93 -18.70
N LEU A 212 -9.69 -17.45 -17.74
CA LEU A 212 -9.91 -18.78 -17.17
C LEU A 212 -11.28 -18.85 -16.47
N ASP A 213 -11.59 -17.88 -15.61
CA ASP A 213 -12.86 -17.85 -14.88
C ASP A 213 -14.06 -17.65 -15.82
N TRP A 214 -13.92 -16.82 -16.86
CA TRP A 214 -14.92 -16.68 -17.92
C TRP A 214 -15.12 -18.01 -18.69
N ALA A 215 -14.03 -18.67 -19.07
CA ALA A 215 -14.06 -19.90 -19.85
C ALA A 215 -14.64 -21.09 -19.07
N GLU A 216 -14.50 -21.11 -17.75
CA GLU A 216 -15.09 -22.14 -16.87
C GLU A 216 -16.56 -21.91 -16.55
N GLY A 217 -17.10 -20.72 -16.84
CA GLY A 217 -18.48 -20.38 -16.53
C GLY A 217 -18.67 -19.64 -15.20
N ASN A 218 -17.59 -19.26 -14.51
CA ASN A 218 -17.66 -18.71 -13.15
C ASN A 218 -18.12 -17.24 -13.14
N THR A 219 -17.71 -16.42 -14.11
CA THR A 219 -18.00 -14.97 -14.15
C THR A 219 -18.20 -14.43 -15.58
N ASN A 220 -18.80 -13.24 -15.74
CA ASN A 220 -18.93 -12.50 -17.02
C ASN A 220 -19.57 -13.28 -18.19
N GLN A 221 -20.55 -14.15 -17.91
CA GLN A 221 -21.19 -14.99 -18.94
C GLN A 221 -22.09 -14.19 -19.91
N ASP A 222 -22.33 -12.91 -19.64
CA ASP A 222 -23.00 -12.02 -20.58
C ASP A 222 -22.11 -11.62 -21.76
N ILE A 223 -20.78 -11.81 -21.64
CA ILE A 223 -19.82 -11.68 -22.73
C ILE A 223 -19.77 -13.02 -23.47
N LYS A 224 -20.24 -13.03 -24.72
CA LYS A 224 -20.35 -14.24 -25.54
C LYS A 224 -19.01 -14.73 -26.04
N CYS A 225 -18.08 -13.82 -26.33
CA CYS A 225 -16.75 -14.15 -26.83
C CYS A 225 -15.68 -13.19 -26.29
N VAL A 226 -14.52 -13.74 -25.93
CA VAL A 226 -13.34 -12.98 -25.48
C VAL A 226 -12.18 -13.28 -26.42
N PHE A 227 -11.56 -12.24 -26.99
CA PHE A 227 -10.36 -12.34 -27.80
C PHE A 227 -9.17 -11.75 -27.05
N LEU A 228 -8.13 -12.56 -26.82
CA LEU A 228 -6.84 -12.09 -26.31
C LEU A 228 -5.92 -11.75 -27.48
N LEU A 229 -5.39 -10.53 -27.49
CA LEU A 229 -4.58 -9.95 -28.56
C LEU A 229 -3.34 -9.26 -27.97
N PRO A 230 -2.26 -10.00 -27.65
CA PRO A 230 -1.04 -9.40 -27.09
C PRO A 230 -0.35 -8.50 -28.12
N PHE A 231 0.04 -7.28 -27.76
CA PHE A 231 0.70 -6.34 -28.68
C PHE A 231 2.01 -6.88 -29.25
N ARG A 232 2.76 -7.65 -28.46
CA ARG A 232 3.93 -8.40 -28.95
C ARG A 232 3.64 -9.30 -30.15
N GLU A 233 2.45 -9.92 -30.20
CA GLU A 233 2.01 -10.74 -31.33
C GLU A 233 1.46 -9.88 -32.47
N ILE A 234 0.83 -8.74 -32.16
CA ILE A 234 0.32 -7.81 -33.18
C ILE A 234 1.48 -7.19 -33.98
N ASN A 235 2.62 -6.92 -33.34
CA ASN A 235 3.78 -6.32 -33.99
C ASN A 235 4.29 -7.12 -35.19
N THR A 236 4.13 -8.45 -35.22
CA THR A 236 4.55 -9.27 -36.37
C THR A 236 3.77 -8.95 -37.64
N GLU A 237 2.57 -8.40 -37.50
CA GLU A 237 1.71 -8.04 -38.62
C GLU A 237 2.07 -6.68 -39.22
N ILE A 238 2.77 -5.81 -38.47
CA ILE A 238 3.16 -4.46 -38.92
C ILE A 238 4.28 -4.53 -39.96
N PHE A 239 5.15 -5.54 -39.91
CA PHE A 239 6.30 -5.68 -40.82
C PHE A 239 5.93 -6.04 -42.27
N PHE A 240 4.66 -6.29 -42.55
CA PHE A 240 4.14 -6.23 -43.91
C PHE A 240 3.74 -4.78 -44.20
N GLU A 241 4.74 -3.92 -44.33
CA GLU A 241 4.57 -2.53 -44.79
C GLU A 241 3.66 -2.56 -46.04
N ASP A 242 2.50 -1.89 -45.99
CA ASP A 242 1.48 -1.71 -47.04
C ASP A 242 0.23 -2.63 -47.11
N ARG A 243 -0.04 -3.54 -46.15
CA ARG A 243 -1.29 -4.34 -46.20
C ARG A 243 -2.41 -3.80 -45.32
N GLU A 244 -3.45 -3.22 -45.94
CA GLU A 244 -4.72 -2.92 -45.27
C GLU A 244 -5.55 -4.21 -45.05
N VAL A 245 -6.07 -4.39 -43.84
CA VAL A 245 -6.94 -5.51 -43.45
C VAL A 245 -8.20 -4.99 -42.76
N ASN A 246 -9.29 -5.75 -42.81
CA ASN A 246 -10.48 -5.45 -42.00
C ASN A 246 -10.43 -6.21 -40.65
N LEU A 247 -11.35 -5.91 -39.74
CA LEU A 247 -11.33 -6.49 -38.39
C LEU A 247 -11.46 -8.02 -38.40
N HIS A 248 -12.30 -8.57 -39.28
CA HIS A 248 -12.50 -10.02 -39.36
C HIS A 248 -11.25 -10.73 -39.92
N GLU A 249 -10.64 -10.18 -40.97
CA GLU A 249 -9.37 -10.65 -41.54
C GLU A 249 -8.23 -10.57 -40.52
N PHE A 250 -8.22 -9.53 -39.68
CA PHE A 250 -7.27 -9.41 -38.58
C PHE A 250 -7.45 -10.52 -37.54
N LEU A 251 -8.70 -10.78 -37.10
CA LEU A 251 -8.98 -11.82 -36.09
C LEU A 251 -8.75 -13.25 -36.61
N LEU A 252 -9.05 -13.52 -37.89
CA LEU A 252 -8.81 -14.82 -38.52
C LEU A 252 -7.36 -15.30 -38.37
N LYS A 253 -6.41 -14.36 -38.37
CA LYS A 253 -4.98 -14.66 -38.21
C LYS A 253 -4.61 -15.19 -36.83
N PHE A 254 -5.38 -14.83 -35.80
CA PHE A 254 -5.17 -15.31 -34.43
C PHE A 254 -6.10 -16.48 -34.09
N TYR A 255 -7.24 -16.56 -34.77
CA TYR A 255 -8.32 -17.51 -34.53
C TYR A 255 -8.86 -18.06 -35.86
N PRO A 256 -8.17 -19.02 -36.51
CA PRO A 256 -8.55 -19.55 -37.83
C PRO A 256 -9.96 -20.16 -37.88
N GLY A 257 -10.48 -20.63 -36.74
CA GLY A 257 -11.84 -21.14 -36.62
C GLY A 257 -12.95 -20.11 -36.88
N LEU A 258 -12.62 -18.83 -37.06
CA LEU A 258 -13.56 -17.79 -37.48
C LEU A 258 -13.93 -17.87 -38.98
N LYS A 259 -13.22 -18.69 -39.78
CA LYS A 259 -13.31 -18.70 -41.25
C LYS A 259 -14.70 -19.06 -41.79
N ASP A 260 -15.42 -19.89 -41.06
CA ASP A 260 -16.71 -20.46 -41.47
C ASP A 260 -17.92 -19.64 -40.97
N LEU A 261 -17.71 -18.54 -40.24
CA LEU A 261 -18.78 -17.69 -39.71
C LEU A 261 -19.14 -16.53 -40.65
N GLU A 262 -20.42 -16.15 -40.70
CA GLU A 262 -20.88 -14.96 -41.42
C GLU A 262 -20.16 -13.69 -40.90
N LYS A 263 -19.36 -13.08 -41.80
CA LYS A 263 -18.30 -12.09 -41.53
C LYS A 263 -18.66 -10.93 -40.59
N SER A 264 -19.89 -10.41 -40.67
CA SER A 264 -20.27 -9.16 -39.99
C SER A 264 -21.38 -9.31 -38.95
N LYS A 265 -22.17 -10.38 -39.02
CA LYS A 265 -23.36 -10.56 -38.17
C LYS A 265 -22.98 -10.95 -36.74
N PHE A 266 -22.04 -11.88 -36.59
CA PHE A 266 -21.52 -12.31 -35.29
C PHE A 266 -20.94 -11.15 -34.46
N LEU A 267 -20.10 -10.31 -35.09
CA LEU A 267 -19.40 -9.21 -34.43
C LEU A 267 -20.35 -8.07 -34.01
N LYS A 268 -21.46 -7.88 -34.74
CA LYS A 268 -22.44 -6.80 -34.50
C LYS A 268 -23.52 -7.20 -33.48
N GLU A 269 -24.00 -8.45 -33.50
CA GLU A 269 -25.15 -8.89 -32.70
C GLU A 269 -24.80 -9.37 -31.28
N HIS A 270 -23.52 -9.68 -31.01
CA HIS A 270 -23.09 -10.24 -29.74
C HIS A 270 -22.18 -9.28 -28.97
N LYS A 271 -22.22 -9.42 -27.64
CA LYS A 271 -21.29 -8.71 -26.77
C LYS A 271 -19.94 -9.42 -26.74
N ILE A 272 -18.92 -8.73 -27.25
CA ILE A 272 -17.57 -9.27 -27.42
C ILE A 272 -16.59 -8.43 -26.60
N ALA A 273 -15.62 -9.08 -25.97
CA ALA A 273 -14.51 -8.40 -25.32
C ALA A 273 -13.20 -8.61 -26.09
N PHE A 274 -12.49 -7.52 -26.36
CA PHE A 274 -11.13 -7.51 -26.90
C PHE A 274 -10.16 -7.14 -25.78
N ILE A 275 -9.24 -8.04 -25.46
CA ILE A 275 -8.20 -7.81 -24.45
C ILE A 275 -6.86 -7.63 -25.18
N PHE A 276 -6.34 -6.40 -25.17
CA PHE A 276 -5.04 -6.05 -25.72
C PHE A 276 -4.00 -6.01 -24.59
N ASP A 277 -3.12 -7.01 -24.55
CA ASP A 277 -2.13 -7.15 -23.48
C ASP A 277 -0.77 -6.55 -23.88
N GLY A 278 -0.23 -5.64 -23.04
CA GLY A 278 1.14 -5.12 -23.17
C GLY A 278 1.32 -3.95 -24.14
N LEU A 279 0.56 -2.85 -23.99
CA LEU A 279 0.68 -1.66 -24.87
C LEU A 279 2.10 -1.07 -24.91
N ASP A 280 2.88 -1.20 -23.85
CA ASP A 280 4.28 -0.78 -23.80
C ASP A 280 5.21 -1.59 -24.72
N GLU A 281 4.74 -2.73 -25.22
CA GLU A 281 5.43 -3.54 -26.21
C GLU A 281 5.01 -3.17 -27.64
N SER A 282 4.02 -2.30 -27.82
CA SER A 282 3.47 -1.91 -29.13
C SER A 282 4.42 -1.03 -29.95
N ARG A 283 4.51 -1.29 -31.25
CA ARG A 283 5.19 -0.42 -32.23
C ARG A 283 4.21 0.29 -33.18
N LEU A 284 2.91 0.23 -32.90
CA LEU A 284 1.88 0.85 -33.73
C LEU A 284 1.97 2.39 -33.63
N PRO A 285 1.92 3.14 -34.74
CA PRO A 285 1.82 4.59 -34.70
C PRO A 285 0.41 5.02 -34.29
N LEU A 286 0.13 5.07 -32.98
CA LEU A 286 -1.19 5.37 -32.44
C LEU A 286 -1.58 6.84 -32.61
N ASN A 287 -2.14 7.18 -33.77
CA ASN A 287 -2.64 8.52 -34.05
C ASN A 287 -4.15 8.64 -33.81
N PHE A 288 -4.55 9.09 -32.63
CA PHE A 288 -5.97 9.29 -32.30
C PHE A 288 -6.66 10.45 -33.06
N LYS A 289 -5.92 11.21 -33.87
CA LYS A 289 -6.47 12.25 -34.77
C LYS A 289 -6.71 11.76 -36.20
N SER A 290 -6.30 10.53 -36.53
CA SER A 290 -6.49 9.95 -37.88
C SER A 290 -7.95 9.55 -38.17
N LYS A 291 -8.21 9.19 -39.44
CA LYS A 291 -9.50 8.68 -39.93
C LYS A 291 -10.00 7.54 -39.04
N THR A 292 -11.30 7.54 -38.73
CA THR A 292 -11.93 6.51 -37.88
C THR A 292 -12.84 5.65 -38.74
N LEU A 293 -12.83 4.34 -38.52
CA LEU A 293 -13.67 3.38 -39.23
C LEU A 293 -15.02 3.24 -38.52
N GLU A 294 -16.09 3.19 -39.29
CA GLU A 294 -17.46 3.05 -38.78
C GLU A 294 -18.03 1.64 -39.02
N THR A 295 -17.46 0.90 -39.97
CA THR A 295 -17.93 -0.43 -40.36
C THR A 295 -16.81 -1.47 -40.30
N VAL A 296 -17.13 -2.68 -39.84
CA VAL A 296 -16.18 -3.82 -39.71
C VAL A 296 -15.67 -4.34 -41.05
N GLU A 297 -16.33 -3.95 -42.15
CA GLU A 297 -15.99 -4.31 -43.51
C GLU A 297 -14.89 -3.41 -44.11
N GLU A 298 -14.69 -2.20 -43.56
CA GLU A 298 -13.64 -1.29 -43.99
C GLU A 298 -12.24 -1.85 -43.71
N ARG A 299 -11.34 -1.67 -44.67
CA ARG A 299 -9.94 -2.06 -44.56
C ARG A 299 -9.10 -0.86 -44.15
N ALA A 300 -8.15 -1.09 -43.26
CA ALA A 300 -7.15 -0.10 -42.86
C ALA A 300 -5.92 -0.78 -42.28
N HIS A 301 -4.92 0.02 -41.92
CA HIS A 301 -3.81 -0.46 -41.10
C HIS A 301 -4.26 -0.83 -39.68
N VAL A 302 -3.49 -1.69 -39.03
CA VAL A 302 -3.82 -2.26 -37.71
C VAL A 302 -3.92 -1.19 -36.61
N ASP A 303 -3.13 -0.12 -36.70
CA ASP A 303 -3.21 1.04 -35.80
C ASP A 303 -4.56 1.77 -35.93
N VAL A 304 -5.09 1.89 -37.16
CA VAL A 304 -6.39 2.49 -37.44
C VAL A 304 -7.54 1.59 -36.93
N LEU A 305 -7.42 0.26 -37.08
CA LEU A 305 -8.37 -0.70 -36.51
C LEU A 305 -8.40 -0.59 -34.98
N PHE A 306 -7.24 -0.60 -34.34
CA PHE A 306 -7.12 -0.47 -32.88
C PHE A 306 -7.67 0.87 -32.39
N THR A 307 -7.24 1.99 -32.96
CA THR A 307 -7.74 3.32 -32.55
C THR A 307 -9.25 3.48 -32.80
N SER A 308 -9.80 2.84 -33.83
CA SER A 308 -11.25 2.86 -34.10
C SER A 308 -12.07 1.99 -33.14
N LEU A 309 -11.51 0.86 -32.67
CA LEU A 309 -12.08 0.09 -31.56
C LEU A 309 -12.04 0.89 -30.26
N VAL A 310 -10.91 1.56 -29.98
CA VAL A 310 -10.76 2.39 -28.78
C VAL A 310 -11.74 3.56 -28.81
N LYS A 311 -11.90 4.24 -29.95
CA LYS A 311 -12.94 5.30 -30.11
C LYS A 311 -14.38 4.79 -30.02
N SER A 312 -14.61 3.47 -29.86
CA SER A 312 -15.93 2.82 -29.85
C SER A 312 -16.76 3.10 -31.11
N LYS A 313 -16.10 3.40 -32.25
CA LYS A 313 -16.77 3.71 -33.53
C LYS A 313 -16.92 2.48 -34.41
N LEU A 314 -15.93 1.58 -34.40
CA LEU A 314 -15.93 0.37 -35.23
C LEU A 314 -16.94 -0.69 -34.74
N LEU A 315 -16.99 -0.89 -33.42
CA LEU A 315 -17.92 -1.83 -32.75
C LEU A 315 -18.44 -1.22 -31.45
N PRO A 316 -19.54 -0.44 -31.50
CA PRO A 316 -20.06 0.25 -30.32
C PRO A 316 -20.49 -0.67 -29.18
N SER A 317 -20.79 -1.95 -29.45
CA SER A 317 -21.19 -2.96 -28.46
C SER A 317 -20.01 -3.68 -27.80
N ALA A 318 -18.79 -3.53 -28.33
CA ALA A 318 -17.62 -4.23 -27.83
C ALA A 318 -17.07 -3.62 -26.54
N LEU A 319 -16.49 -4.46 -25.70
CA LEU A 319 -15.70 -4.07 -24.53
C LEU A 319 -14.22 -4.17 -24.88
N VAL A 320 -13.42 -3.19 -24.50
CA VAL A 320 -11.99 -3.20 -24.75
C VAL A 320 -11.25 -3.13 -23.42
N TRP A 321 -10.28 -4.01 -23.22
CA TRP A 321 -9.40 -3.98 -22.05
C TRP A 321 -7.95 -3.92 -22.52
N VAL A 322 -7.24 -2.85 -22.17
CA VAL A 322 -5.84 -2.64 -22.51
C VAL A 322 -4.99 -2.72 -21.24
N THR A 323 -3.92 -3.49 -21.24
CA THR A 323 -2.91 -3.46 -20.17
C THR A 323 -1.66 -2.71 -20.64
N SER A 324 -1.01 -1.96 -19.75
CA SER A 324 0.17 -1.17 -20.09
C SER A 324 1.07 -0.90 -18.89
N ARG A 325 2.35 -0.62 -19.13
CA ARG A 325 3.16 0.11 -18.14
C ARG A 325 2.75 1.59 -18.08
N PRO A 326 2.94 2.29 -16.93
CA PRO A 326 2.57 3.69 -16.79
C PRO A 326 3.09 4.56 -17.94
N ALA A 327 4.37 4.44 -18.29
CA ALA A 327 5.01 5.23 -19.34
C ALA A 327 4.37 5.13 -20.73
N ALA A 328 3.67 4.03 -21.05
CA ALA A 328 3.00 3.84 -22.34
C ALA A 328 1.47 4.02 -22.26
N ALA A 329 0.88 4.10 -21.06
CA ALA A 329 -0.55 4.27 -20.89
C ALA A 329 -1.06 5.62 -21.44
N ASN A 330 -0.21 6.65 -21.42
CA ASN A 330 -0.52 7.99 -21.95
C ASN A 330 -0.69 8.03 -23.49
N GLN A 331 -0.31 6.97 -24.22
CA GLN A 331 -0.56 6.88 -25.65
C GLN A 331 -2.06 6.85 -25.97
N ILE A 332 -2.90 6.43 -25.02
CA ILE A 332 -4.36 6.44 -25.13
C ILE A 332 -4.91 7.69 -24.42
N PRO A 333 -5.58 8.61 -25.13
CA PRO A 333 -6.17 9.81 -24.51
C PRO A 333 -7.22 9.48 -23.45
N ALA A 334 -7.20 10.22 -22.33
CA ALA A 334 -8.09 9.98 -21.19
C ALA A 334 -9.58 10.01 -21.52
N ARG A 335 -10.00 10.87 -22.46
CA ARG A 335 -11.38 11.02 -22.96
C ARG A 335 -11.99 9.79 -23.66
N TYR A 336 -11.25 8.69 -23.73
CA TYR A 336 -11.74 7.43 -24.29
C TYR A 336 -11.78 6.32 -23.23
N VAL A 337 -11.27 6.56 -22.03
CA VAL A 337 -11.08 5.54 -20.99
C VAL A 337 -12.15 5.65 -19.92
N GLY A 338 -13.14 4.75 -20.00
CA GLY A 338 -14.27 4.72 -19.07
C GLY A 338 -13.96 4.15 -17.69
N LEU A 339 -12.91 3.34 -17.58
CA LEU A 339 -12.40 2.86 -16.31
C LEU A 339 -10.87 2.76 -16.37
N PHE A 340 -10.21 3.48 -15.49
CA PHE A 340 -8.77 3.37 -15.30
C PHE A 340 -8.50 2.51 -14.07
N THR A 341 -7.60 1.53 -14.19
CA THR A 341 -7.26 0.63 -13.08
C THR A 341 -5.76 0.51 -12.91
N GLU A 342 -5.31 0.22 -11.69
CA GLU A 342 -3.91 0.00 -11.38
C GLU A 342 -3.72 -1.34 -10.66
N VAL A 343 -2.82 -2.18 -11.19
CA VAL A 343 -2.34 -3.37 -10.48
C VAL A 343 -1.23 -2.94 -9.53
N ARG A 344 -1.50 -3.00 -8.24
CA ARG A 344 -0.56 -2.57 -7.20
C ARG A 344 0.41 -3.67 -6.80
N GLY A 345 0.08 -4.95 -6.93
CA GLY A 345 0.96 -6.08 -6.57
C GLY A 345 0.50 -6.85 -5.34
N PHE A 346 1.43 -7.44 -4.59
CA PHE A 346 1.15 -8.20 -3.37
C PHE A 346 1.22 -7.34 -2.11
N THR A 347 0.13 -7.34 -1.35
CA THR A 347 0.12 -6.93 0.06
C THR A 347 1.00 -7.86 0.90
N ASP A 348 1.36 -7.44 2.11
CA ASP A 348 2.17 -8.26 3.02
C ASP A 348 1.55 -9.65 3.29
N GLN A 349 0.22 -9.73 3.40
CA GLN A 349 -0.49 -11.00 3.54
C GLN A 349 -0.41 -11.85 2.27
N GLN A 350 -0.58 -11.25 1.09
CA GLN A 350 -0.49 -11.93 -0.20
C GLN A 350 0.92 -12.45 -0.50
N LYS A 351 1.97 -11.74 -0.05
CA LYS A 351 3.36 -12.21 -0.15
C LYS A 351 3.50 -13.55 0.57
N GLU A 352 3.02 -13.64 1.81
CA GLU A 352 3.10 -14.89 2.56
C GLU A 352 2.22 -15.99 1.96
N GLU A 353 1.00 -15.64 1.52
CA GLU A 353 0.08 -16.57 0.84
C GLU A 353 0.75 -17.19 -0.39
N TYR A 354 1.42 -16.37 -1.21
CA TYR A 354 2.15 -16.85 -2.37
C TYR A 354 3.21 -17.89 -2.00
N PHE A 355 4.04 -17.61 -0.99
CA PHE A 355 5.07 -18.57 -0.56
C PHE A 355 4.46 -19.84 0.05
N ARG A 356 3.39 -19.73 0.85
CA ARG A 356 2.69 -20.90 1.40
C ARG A 356 2.05 -21.77 0.32
N LYS A 357 1.47 -21.18 -0.73
CA LYS A 357 0.94 -21.94 -1.88
C LYS A 357 2.04 -22.61 -2.70
N ARG A 358 3.20 -21.98 -2.82
CA ARG A 358 4.30 -22.46 -3.67
C ARG A 358 5.11 -23.60 -3.04
N PHE A 359 5.16 -23.66 -1.71
CA PHE A 359 5.89 -24.69 -0.96
C PHE A 359 4.90 -25.56 -0.18
N THR A 360 4.78 -26.84 -0.54
CA THR A 360 3.87 -27.79 0.11
C THR A 360 4.25 -28.14 1.56
N ASP A 361 5.50 -27.90 1.94
CA ASP A 361 6.01 -28.08 3.31
C ASP A 361 5.94 -26.76 4.09
N GLU A 362 5.07 -26.72 5.11
CA GLU A 362 4.82 -25.54 5.94
C GLU A 362 6.09 -25.07 6.69
N THR A 363 7.00 -25.99 7.02
CA THR A 363 8.26 -25.64 7.70
C THR A 363 9.20 -24.91 6.75
N GLN A 364 9.24 -25.32 5.47
CA GLN A 364 10.00 -24.64 4.43
C GLN A 364 9.39 -23.29 4.08
N ALA A 365 8.06 -23.22 3.94
CA ALA A 365 7.33 -21.97 3.70
C ALA A 365 7.62 -20.96 4.82
N SER A 366 7.50 -21.38 6.09
CA SER A 366 7.77 -20.53 7.26
C SER A 366 9.22 -20.06 7.33
N ARG A 367 10.20 -20.92 7.03
CA ARG A 367 11.63 -20.54 6.99
C ARG A 367 11.91 -19.53 5.88
N ILE A 368 11.31 -19.69 4.70
CA ILE A 368 11.47 -18.74 3.59
C ILE A 368 10.84 -17.40 3.93
N ILE A 369 9.61 -17.39 4.45
CA ILE A 369 8.93 -16.17 4.86
C ILE A 369 9.74 -15.42 5.94
N SER A 370 10.17 -16.13 6.98
CA SER A 370 11.01 -15.56 8.05
C SER A 370 12.30 -14.96 7.49
N HIS A 371 12.95 -15.68 6.57
CA HIS A 371 14.17 -15.17 5.97
C HIS A 371 13.92 -13.96 5.06
N ILE A 372 12.90 -13.97 4.21
CA ILE A 372 12.59 -12.82 3.36
C ILE A 372 12.29 -11.61 4.24
N LYS A 373 11.55 -11.77 5.35
CA LYS A 373 11.36 -10.72 6.34
C LYS A 373 12.66 -10.24 6.97
N SER A 374 13.62 -11.13 7.23
CA SER A 374 14.95 -10.76 7.74
C SER A 374 15.78 -9.90 6.77
N SER A 375 15.51 -9.98 5.46
CA SER A 375 16.11 -9.10 4.45
C SER A 375 15.05 -8.14 3.90
N ARG A 376 14.95 -6.96 4.52
CA ARG A 376 13.88 -6.01 4.22
C ARG A 376 13.86 -5.55 2.77
N SER A 377 15.02 -5.38 2.13
CA SER A 377 15.11 -5.07 0.70
C SER A 377 14.45 -6.15 -0.16
N LEU A 378 14.73 -7.43 0.10
CA LEU A 378 14.09 -8.55 -0.60
C LEU A 378 12.57 -8.60 -0.31
N TYR A 379 12.15 -8.35 0.93
CA TYR A 379 10.73 -8.31 1.30
C TYR A 379 9.94 -7.21 0.58
N ILE A 380 10.57 -6.05 0.39
CA ILE A 380 10.03 -4.91 -0.35
C ILE A 380 9.89 -5.28 -1.81
N MET A 381 10.95 -5.82 -2.44
CA MET A 381 10.89 -6.26 -3.84
C MET A 381 9.81 -7.34 -4.06
N CYS A 382 9.58 -8.23 -3.09
CA CYS A 382 8.50 -9.24 -3.13
C CYS A 382 7.08 -8.65 -3.18
N HIS A 383 6.91 -7.33 -3.10
CA HIS A 383 5.66 -6.68 -3.51
C HIS A 383 5.32 -6.94 -4.98
N ILE A 384 6.33 -7.06 -5.85
CA ILE A 384 6.15 -7.42 -7.25
C ILE A 384 6.26 -8.96 -7.39
N PRO A 385 5.21 -9.65 -7.85
CA PRO A 385 5.15 -11.11 -7.89
C PRO A 385 6.32 -11.80 -8.62
N VAL A 386 6.90 -11.17 -9.65
CA VAL A 386 8.08 -11.74 -10.34
C VAL A 386 9.27 -11.93 -9.39
N PHE A 387 9.48 -11.03 -8.42
CA PHE A 387 10.54 -11.21 -7.43
C PHE A 387 10.20 -12.31 -6.43
N CYS A 388 8.92 -12.52 -6.09
CA CYS A 388 8.51 -13.69 -5.32
C CYS A 388 8.82 -14.99 -6.05
N TRP A 389 8.56 -15.04 -7.36
CA TRP A 389 8.86 -16.20 -8.21
C TRP A 389 10.37 -16.48 -8.31
N ILE A 390 11.19 -15.46 -8.58
CA ILE A 390 12.65 -15.59 -8.60
C ILE A 390 13.16 -16.05 -7.23
N THR A 391 12.65 -15.44 -6.15
CA THR A 391 13.03 -15.79 -4.78
C THR A 391 12.67 -17.24 -4.45
N ALA A 392 11.45 -17.67 -4.76
CA ALA A 392 11.02 -19.05 -4.55
C ALA A 392 11.88 -20.04 -5.36
N THR A 393 12.17 -19.74 -6.63
CA THR A 393 12.98 -20.60 -7.51
C THR A 393 14.40 -20.77 -6.98
N VAL A 394 15.07 -19.67 -6.62
CA VAL A 394 16.43 -19.71 -6.06
C VAL A 394 16.45 -20.46 -4.73
N ARG A 395 15.45 -20.27 -3.88
CA ARG A 395 15.38 -20.94 -2.58
C ARG A 395 15.08 -22.42 -2.68
N GLN A 396 14.22 -22.84 -3.60
CA GLN A 396 13.94 -24.25 -3.83
C GLN A 396 15.23 -25.01 -4.21
N ASP A 397 16.08 -24.45 -5.08
CA ASP A 397 17.35 -25.08 -5.48
C ASP A 397 18.40 -25.11 -4.34
N ILE A 398 18.50 -24.04 -3.53
CA ILE A 398 19.43 -23.99 -2.39
C ILE A 398 19.02 -24.99 -1.29
N LEU A 399 17.73 -25.10 -0.99
CA LEU A 399 17.20 -26.03 0.02
C LEU A 399 17.43 -27.50 -0.38
N ILE A 400 17.26 -27.84 -1.66
CA ILE A 400 17.50 -29.20 -2.17
C ILE A 400 18.98 -29.62 -2.05
N LYS A 401 19.91 -28.66 -2.05
CA LYS A 401 21.36 -28.93 -2.03
C LYS A 401 21.98 -29.00 -0.62
N ASN A 402 21.20 -28.93 0.46
CA ASN A 402 21.63 -29.10 1.87
C ASN A 402 22.83 -28.22 2.33
N ASN A 403 23.18 -27.17 1.60
CA ASN A 403 24.28 -26.29 1.99
C ASN A 403 23.74 -25.14 2.84
N ALA A 404 24.04 -25.18 4.14
CA ALA A 404 23.77 -24.10 5.10
C ALA A 404 24.64 -22.84 4.89
N GLU A 405 25.26 -22.66 3.73
CA GLU A 405 26.18 -21.56 3.46
C GLU A 405 25.51 -20.34 2.82
N ASN A 406 25.71 -19.20 3.47
CA ASN A 406 25.40 -17.81 3.10
C ASN A 406 24.30 -17.59 2.07
N ILE A 407 23.13 -17.34 2.64
CA ILE A 407 21.95 -16.86 1.96
C ILE A 407 22.24 -15.52 1.26
N SER A 408 21.92 -15.41 -0.03
CA SER A 408 22.08 -14.17 -0.81
C SER A 408 21.39 -12.99 -0.12
N THR A 409 22.16 -11.95 0.22
CA THR A 409 21.65 -10.79 0.98
C THR A 409 21.18 -9.67 0.08
N THR A 410 21.60 -9.66 -1.20
CA THR A 410 21.30 -8.60 -2.17
C THR A 410 20.49 -9.11 -3.36
N LEU A 411 19.85 -8.18 -4.07
CA LEU A 411 19.09 -8.49 -5.28
C LEU A 411 20.02 -9.02 -6.38
N THR A 412 21.22 -8.48 -6.49
CA THR A 412 22.18 -8.92 -7.49
C THR A 412 22.62 -10.36 -7.28
N GLU A 413 22.94 -10.76 -6.05
CA GLU A 413 23.30 -12.14 -5.72
C GLU A 413 22.15 -13.09 -6.09
N MET A 414 20.90 -12.71 -5.79
CA MET A 414 19.70 -13.47 -6.18
C MET A 414 19.61 -13.71 -7.70
N TYR A 415 19.89 -12.70 -8.52
CA TYR A 415 19.87 -12.84 -9.98
C TYR A 415 21.03 -13.67 -10.53
N ILE A 416 22.21 -13.60 -9.89
CA ILE A 416 23.33 -14.48 -10.25
C ILE A 416 22.98 -15.95 -9.98
N HIS A 417 22.36 -16.25 -8.83
CA HIS A 417 21.87 -17.60 -8.55
C HIS A 417 20.79 -18.05 -9.52
N PHE A 418 19.84 -17.16 -9.84
CA PHE A 418 18.82 -17.43 -10.86
C PHE A 418 19.46 -17.79 -12.21
N LEU A 419 20.47 -17.03 -12.66
CA LEU A 419 21.23 -17.35 -13.88
C LEU A 419 21.89 -18.73 -13.81
N ARG A 420 22.54 -19.08 -12.69
CA ARG A 420 23.17 -20.39 -12.51
C ARG A 420 22.16 -21.54 -12.60
N ILE A 421 20.98 -21.38 -12.01
CA ILE A 421 19.90 -22.38 -12.04
C ILE A 421 19.41 -22.58 -13.47
N GLN A 422 19.14 -21.49 -14.20
CA GLN A 422 18.70 -21.56 -15.60
C GLN A 422 19.73 -22.28 -16.48
N MET A 423 21.02 -22.00 -16.28
CA MET A 423 22.09 -22.68 -17.04
C MET A 423 22.25 -24.15 -16.63
N ALA A 424 22.10 -24.49 -15.35
CA ALA A 424 22.13 -25.87 -14.88
C ALA A 424 20.95 -26.69 -15.45
N MET A 425 19.75 -26.09 -15.53
CA MET A 425 18.58 -26.71 -16.15
C MET A 425 18.80 -26.96 -17.65
N LYS A 426 19.41 -26.01 -18.37
CA LYS A 426 19.76 -26.19 -19.78
C LYS A 426 20.72 -27.36 -20.00
N SER A 427 21.83 -27.41 -19.25
CA SER A 427 22.83 -28.48 -19.41
C SER A 427 22.27 -29.88 -19.09
N LYS A 428 21.32 -30.01 -18.16
CA LYS A 428 20.68 -31.30 -17.86
C LYS A 428 19.89 -31.90 -19.03
N LYS A 429 19.44 -31.09 -19.99
CA LYS A 429 18.53 -31.54 -21.05
C LYS A 429 19.25 -31.95 -22.35
N TYR A 430 20.45 -31.43 -22.60
CA TYR A 430 21.13 -31.59 -23.90
C TYR A 430 22.58 -32.10 -23.84
N ASP A 431 23.22 -32.15 -22.66
CA ASP A 431 24.61 -32.64 -22.53
C ASP A 431 24.65 -34.15 -22.14
N GLU A 432 25.57 -34.92 -22.75
CA GLU A 432 25.78 -36.35 -22.46
C GLU A 432 26.12 -36.63 -20.99
N GLN A 433 25.76 -37.84 -20.55
CA GLN A 433 25.73 -38.34 -19.16
C GLN A 433 27.06 -38.20 -18.37
N GLU A 434 28.21 -38.01 -19.03
CA GLU A 434 29.55 -38.11 -18.43
C GLU A 434 30.09 -36.81 -17.78
N LYS A 435 29.47 -35.63 -17.98
CA LYS A 435 29.94 -34.35 -17.39
C LYS A 435 29.16 -33.92 -16.13
N ARG A 436 28.65 -34.86 -15.33
CA ARG A 436 27.56 -34.56 -14.38
C ARG A 436 27.96 -34.06 -12.99
N GLU A 437 29.19 -34.23 -12.52
CA GLU A 437 29.44 -34.06 -11.06
C GLU A 437 30.37 -32.93 -10.64
N HIS A 438 31.16 -32.30 -11.54
CA HIS A 438 32.11 -31.25 -11.14
C HIS A 438 32.30 -30.08 -12.12
N SER A 439 31.40 -29.86 -13.08
CA SER A 439 31.54 -28.78 -14.07
C SER A 439 30.80 -27.50 -13.68
N ASP A 440 31.50 -26.37 -13.71
CA ASP A 440 30.91 -25.03 -13.59
C ASP A 440 29.98 -24.73 -14.80
N HIS A 441 28.66 -24.81 -14.60
CA HIS A 441 27.66 -24.61 -15.67
C HIS A 441 27.71 -23.24 -16.34
N LEU A 442 28.22 -22.20 -15.64
CA LEU A 442 28.46 -20.89 -16.25
C LEU A 442 29.59 -20.96 -17.27
N LYS A 443 30.64 -21.73 -16.98
CA LYS A 443 31.76 -21.93 -17.89
C LYS A 443 31.33 -22.69 -19.16
N LEU A 444 30.49 -23.72 -19.02
CA LEU A 444 29.97 -24.49 -20.15
C LEU A 444 29.11 -23.65 -21.09
N ASN A 445 28.28 -22.75 -20.55
CA ASN A 445 27.37 -21.91 -21.32
C ASN A 445 27.91 -20.49 -21.56
N ARG A 446 29.20 -20.25 -21.30
CA ARG A 446 29.81 -18.92 -21.27
C ARG A 446 29.54 -18.10 -22.53
N GLU A 447 29.81 -18.67 -23.71
CA GLU A 447 29.65 -17.97 -24.99
C GLU A 447 28.22 -17.48 -25.21
N MET A 448 27.24 -18.35 -24.93
CA MET A 448 25.82 -18.01 -25.05
C MET A 448 25.42 -16.89 -24.08
N ILE A 449 25.85 -16.97 -22.82
CA ILE A 449 25.55 -15.95 -21.80
C ILE A 449 26.13 -14.60 -22.23
N LEU A 450 27.35 -14.57 -22.78
CA LEU A 450 27.98 -13.32 -23.26
C LEU A 450 27.19 -12.69 -24.41
N LYS A 451 26.70 -13.50 -25.35
CA LYS A 451 25.87 -13.03 -26.47
C LYS A 451 24.52 -12.49 -25.98
N LEU A 452 23.87 -13.19 -25.05
CA LEU A 452 22.63 -12.74 -24.41
C LEU A 452 22.83 -11.43 -23.64
N ALA A 453 23.93 -11.32 -22.90
CA ALA A 453 24.27 -10.12 -22.14
C ALA A 453 24.52 -8.92 -23.07
N LYS A 454 25.20 -9.13 -24.21
CA LYS A 454 25.36 -8.11 -25.25
C LYS A 454 24.02 -7.65 -25.81
N LEU A 455 23.15 -8.60 -26.18
CA LEU A 455 21.81 -8.29 -26.68
C LEU A 455 21.00 -7.49 -25.68
N ALA A 456 21.06 -7.88 -24.39
CA ALA A 456 20.37 -7.18 -23.32
C ALA A 456 20.81 -5.71 -23.21
N PHE A 457 22.12 -5.45 -23.29
CA PHE A 457 22.66 -4.08 -23.26
C PHE A 457 22.27 -3.27 -24.51
N GLU A 458 22.33 -3.85 -25.71
CA GLU A 458 21.93 -3.16 -26.94
C GLU A 458 20.46 -2.75 -26.93
N GLN A 459 19.58 -3.65 -26.48
CA GLN A 459 18.15 -3.36 -26.42
C GLN A 459 17.84 -2.38 -25.27
N LEU A 460 18.58 -2.43 -24.16
CA LEU A 460 18.46 -1.45 -23.08
C LEU A 460 18.84 -0.04 -23.55
N LYS A 461 19.95 0.11 -24.31
CA LYS A 461 20.36 1.40 -24.91
C LYS A 461 19.29 2.01 -25.82
N LYS A 462 18.51 1.15 -26.50
CA LYS A 462 17.43 1.53 -27.43
C LYS A 462 16.07 1.67 -26.74
N GLU A 463 15.97 1.44 -25.43
CA GLU A 463 14.72 1.33 -24.67
C GLU A 463 13.73 0.29 -25.23
N ASN A 464 14.24 -0.76 -25.87
CA ASN A 464 13.43 -1.82 -26.47
C ASN A 464 13.23 -2.99 -25.49
N ILE A 465 11.97 -3.45 -25.38
CA ILE A 465 11.60 -4.67 -24.63
C ILE A 465 11.54 -5.90 -25.54
N VAL A 466 11.15 -5.70 -26.81
CA VAL A 466 11.00 -6.74 -27.82
C VAL A 466 12.02 -6.55 -28.95
N PHE A 467 12.56 -7.66 -29.44
CA PHE A 467 13.60 -7.72 -30.46
C PHE A 467 13.38 -8.89 -31.44
N TYR A 468 14.05 -8.86 -32.58
CA TYR A 468 13.80 -9.76 -33.73
C TYR A 468 15.00 -10.65 -34.01
N GLU A 469 14.82 -11.61 -34.92
CA GLU A 469 15.90 -12.45 -35.43
C GLU A 469 17.09 -11.64 -35.98
N LYS A 470 16.86 -10.45 -36.54
CA LYS A 470 17.94 -9.55 -36.98
C LYS A 470 18.79 -9.08 -35.80
N ASP A 471 18.17 -8.65 -34.71
CA ASP A 471 18.87 -8.20 -33.49
C ASP A 471 19.69 -9.34 -32.86
N LEU A 472 19.15 -10.57 -32.88
CA LEU A 472 19.84 -11.77 -32.42
C LEU A 472 21.07 -12.08 -33.27
N LYS A 473 20.94 -12.00 -34.60
CA LYS A 473 22.04 -12.21 -35.55
C LYS A 473 23.13 -11.15 -35.41
N GLU A 474 22.76 -9.88 -35.21
CA GLU A 474 23.71 -8.79 -34.92
C GLU A 474 24.52 -9.04 -33.63
N CYS A 475 23.92 -9.77 -32.67
CA CYS A 475 24.60 -10.20 -31.44
C CYS A 475 25.27 -11.59 -31.55
N GLY A 476 25.24 -12.23 -32.73
CA GLY A 476 25.87 -13.52 -32.99
C GLY A 476 25.15 -14.74 -32.40
N ILE A 477 23.85 -14.63 -32.11
CA ILE A 477 23.01 -15.70 -31.55
C ILE A 477 22.32 -16.46 -32.68
N ASP A 478 22.49 -17.80 -32.73
CA ASP A 478 21.85 -18.64 -33.74
C ASP A 478 20.46 -19.12 -33.24
N VAL A 479 19.43 -18.68 -33.95
CA VAL A 479 18.02 -18.95 -33.66
C VAL A 479 17.66 -20.45 -33.71
N SER A 480 18.47 -21.30 -34.36
CA SER A 480 18.18 -22.74 -34.48
C SER A 480 18.70 -23.60 -33.32
N LYS A 481 19.74 -23.17 -32.59
CA LYS A 481 20.41 -23.95 -31.52
C LYS A 481 20.40 -23.26 -30.16
N ASP A 482 20.42 -21.93 -30.14
CA ASP A 482 20.64 -21.17 -28.92
C ASP A 482 19.33 -20.66 -28.28
N THR A 483 18.28 -20.43 -29.08
CA THR A 483 17.04 -19.76 -28.60
C THR A 483 15.97 -20.70 -28.05
N GLU A 484 15.96 -21.99 -28.41
CA GLU A 484 14.92 -22.93 -27.95
C GLU A 484 14.95 -23.23 -26.45
N PHE A 485 16.04 -22.88 -25.72
CA PHE A 485 16.24 -23.39 -24.37
C PHE A 485 16.97 -22.51 -23.35
N THR A 486 16.93 -21.19 -23.47
CA THR A 486 17.31 -20.34 -22.34
C THR A 486 16.05 -19.83 -21.70
N GLY A 487 15.68 -20.29 -20.49
CA GLY A 487 14.57 -19.74 -19.68
C GLY A 487 14.74 -18.25 -19.28
N MET A 488 15.61 -17.53 -20.01
CA MET A 488 15.90 -16.11 -19.97
C MET A 488 15.27 -15.35 -21.15
N ILE A 489 15.08 -16.01 -22.31
CA ILE A 489 14.39 -15.45 -23.48
C ILE A 489 13.10 -16.24 -23.69
N ALA A 490 12.00 -15.52 -23.86
CA ALA A 490 10.76 -16.07 -24.37
C ALA A 490 10.73 -15.91 -25.90
N GLU A 491 10.65 -17.04 -26.62
CA GLU A 491 10.33 -17.06 -28.05
C GLU A 491 8.81 -16.97 -28.23
N ILE A 492 8.34 -16.01 -29.02
CA ILE A 492 6.92 -15.76 -29.29
C ILE A 492 6.65 -16.19 -30.74
N PHE A 493 5.85 -17.25 -30.91
CA PHE A 493 5.59 -17.90 -32.20
C PHE A 493 4.60 -17.13 -33.09
N LYS A 494 4.77 -17.31 -34.42
CA LYS A 494 3.68 -17.45 -35.38
C LYS A 494 4.02 -18.50 -36.45
N MET A 495 3.03 -19.31 -36.86
CA MET A 495 3.06 -20.20 -38.02
C MET A 495 1.85 -19.87 -38.90
N GLU A 496 2.00 -19.80 -40.22
CA GLU A 496 1.02 -20.31 -41.19
C GLU A 496 1.58 -20.33 -42.63
N ASP A 497 1.19 -21.37 -43.38
CA ASP A 497 1.34 -21.63 -44.82
C ASP A 497 2.61 -21.11 -45.54
N GLY A 498 3.71 -21.83 -45.32
CA GLY A 498 4.55 -22.28 -46.42
C GLY A 498 5.78 -21.47 -46.80
N LEU A 499 5.94 -20.15 -46.51
CA LEU A 499 7.08 -19.41 -47.10
C LEU A 499 7.95 -18.50 -46.20
N TYR A 500 7.49 -17.87 -45.11
CA TYR A 500 8.39 -17.09 -44.23
C TYR A 500 7.99 -17.11 -42.73
N LYS A 501 8.95 -17.36 -41.83
CA LYS A 501 8.81 -17.25 -40.35
C LYS A 501 9.50 -15.97 -39.88
N THR A 502 8.79 -15.04 -39.23
CA THR A 502 9.41 -13.95 -38.47
C THR A 502 9.26 -14.26 -36.99
N LYS A 503 10.37 -14.54 -36.32
CA LYS A 503 10.41 -14.82 -34.88
C LYS A 503 10.61 -13.53 -34.09
N VAL A 504 9.77 -13.31 -33.07
CA VAL A 504 9.89 -12.20 -32.12
C VAL A 504 10.31 -12.76 -30.76
N PHE A 505 11.16 -12.02 -30.08
CA PHE A 505 11.78 -12.43 -28.84
C PHE A 505 11.71 -11.30 -27.82
N SER A 506 11.62 -11.68 -26.56
CA SER A 506 11.78 -10.78 -25.42
C SER A 506 12.51 -11.51 -24.30
N PHE A 507 13.10 -10.78 -23.36
CA PHE A 507 13.49 -11.41 -22.10
C PHE A 507 12.23 -11.82 -21.32
N VAL A 508 12.33 -12.85 -20.49
CA VAL A 508 11.22 -13.32 -19.63
C VAL A 508 10.70 -12.23 -18.69
N HIS A 509 11.57 -11.27 -18.34
CA HIS A 509 11.20 -10.06 -17.60
C HIS A 509 12.24 -8.95 -17.84
N LEU A 510 11.83 -7.67 -17.77
CA LEU A 510 12.72 -6.51 -17.95
C LEU A 510 13.92 -6.52 -17.00
N SER A 511 13.70 -6.90 -15.74
CA SER A 511 14.81 -7.00 -14.77
C SER A 511 15.89 -8.02 -15.16
N VAL A 512 15.54 -9.06 -15.94
CA VAL A 512 16.52 -10.01 -16.48
C VAL A 512 17.36 -9.35 -17.58
N GLN A 513 16.74 -8.52 -18.42
CA GLN A 513 17.44 -7.70 -19.41
C GLN A 513 18.40 -6.72 -18.72
N GLU A 514 17.94 -5.98 -17.71
CA GLU A 514 18.76 -5.01 -16.98
C GLU A 514 19.93 -5.69 -16.23
N PHE A 515 19.68 -6.85 -15.61
CA PHE A 515 20.73 -7.66 -14.98
C PHE A 515 21.79 -8.13 -15.98
N LEU A 516 21.37 -8.73 -17.09
CA LEU A 516 22.29 -9.22 -18.11
C LEU A 516 23.07 -8.08 -18.79
N ALA A 517 22.44 -6.92 -18.97
CA ALA A 517 23.11 -5.72 -19.43
C ALA A 517 24.20 -5.27 -18.45
N ALA A 518 23.95 -5.30 -17.13
CA ALA A 518 24.95 -4.97 -16.12
C ALA A 518 26.13 -5.97 -16.13
N VAL A 519 25.84 -7.27 -16.32
CA VAL A 519 26.87 -8.30 -16.51
C VAL A 519 27.71 -8.00 -17.76
N HIS A 520 27.09 -7.61 -18.88
CA HIS A 520 27.81 -7.25 -20.10
C HIS A 520 28.75 -6.07 -19.89
N VAL A 521 28.26 -4.98 -19.30
CA VAL A 521 29.05 -3.77 -19.06
C VAL A 521 30.24 -4.06 -18.14
N PHE A 522 30.05 -4.87 -17.10
CA PHE A 522 31.14 -5.29 -16.22
C PHE A 522 32.20 -6.12 -16.97
N ILE A 523 31.78 -7.03 -17.86
CA ILE A 523 32.70 -7.84 -18.67
C ILE A 523 33.46 -6.97 -19.69
N CYS A 524 32.80 -6.01 -20.31
CA CYS A 524 33.43 -5.03 -21.20
C CYS A 524 34.49 -4.21 -20.46
N TYR A 525 34.22 -3.83 -19.21
CA TYR A 525 35.21 -3.21 -18.33
C TYR A 525 36.43 -4.12 -18.07
N LEU A 526 36.21 -5.39 -17.70
CA LEU A 526 37.31 -6.35 -17.46
C LEU A 526 38.17 -6.57 -18.72
N ASN A 527 37.54 -6.57 -19.89
CA ASN A 527 38.20 -6.78 -21.18
C ASN A 527 38.77 -5.49 -21.80
N LYS A 528 38.60 -4.34 -21.14
CA LYS A 528 38.96 -3.00 -21.66
C LYS A 528 38.34 -2.68 -23.03
N ASN A 529 37.11 -3.14 -23.27
CA ASN A 529 36.37 -2.82 -24.49
C ASN A 529 35.81 -1.38 -24.40
N THR A 530 36.57 -0.41 -24.90
CA THR A 530 36.22 1.01 -24.82
C THR A 530 35.04 1.41 -25.72
N GLU A 531 34.77 0.67 -26.79
CA GLU A 531 33.65 0.95 -27.71
C GLU A 531 32.29 0.83 -26.99
N GLU A 532 32.07 -0.25 -26.25
CA GLU A 532 30.80 -0.48 -25.55
C GLU A 532 30.63 0.46 -24.36
N LEU A 533 31.74 0.78 -23.66
CA LEU A 533 31.70 1.69 -22.51
C LEU A 533 31.45 3.14 -22.90
N GLN A 534 31.74 3.51 -24.16
CA GLN A 534 31.57 4.85 -24.71
C GLN A 534 30.16 5.40 -24.47
N PHE A 535 29.13 4.56 -24.46
CA PHE A 535 27.76 4.95 -24.15
C PHE A 535 27.65 5.80 -22.86
N PHE A 536 28.39 5.49 -21.80
CA PHE A 536 28.30 6.23 -20.53
C PHE A 536 29.05 7.57 -20.54
N PHE A 537 29.93 7.79 -21.51
CA PHE A 537 30.80 8.97 -21.60
C PHE A 537 30.39 9.93 -22.72
N GLU A 538 29.39 9.55 -23.52
CA GLU A 538 28.81 10.38 -24.57
C GLU A 538 27.56 11.12 -24.10
N ASP A 539 27.54 12.42 -24.40
CA ASP A 539 26.40 13.33 -24.25
C ASP A 539 26.02 13.91 -25.63
N SER A 540 24.86 14.57 -25.73
CA SER A 540 24.33 15.16 -26.98
C SER A 540 25.25 16.19 -27.65
N GLN A 541 26.27 16.69 -26.93
CA GLN A 541 27.25 17.66 -27.43
C GLN A 541 28.68 17.10 -27.60
N THR A 542 28.90 15.78 -27.49
CA THR A 542 30.25 15.21 -27.61
C THR A 542 30.78 15.27 -29.04
N THR A 543 31.91 15.98 -29.23
CA THR A 543 32.55 16.15 -30.55
C THR A 543 33.32 14.90 -31.00
N PHE A 544 33.47 14.71 -32.32
CA PHE A 544 34.24 13.59 -32.90
C PHE A 544 35.68 13.48 -32.35
N ARG A 545 36.32 14.62 -32.05
CA ARG A 545 37.66 14.68 -31.45
C ARG A 545 37.69 14.14 -30.01
N GLN A 546 36.65 14.40 -29.22
CA GLN A 546 36.50 13.87 -27.86
C GLN A 546 36.21 12.36 -27.88
N LYS A 547 35.45 11.88 -28.87
CA LYS A 547 35.24 10.44 -29.11
C LYS A 547 36.57 9.72 -29.36
N LEU A 548 37.41 10.25 -30.27
CA LEU A 548 38.74 9.68 -30.54
C LEU A 548 39.66 9.69 -29.30
N GLN A 549 39.60 10.76 -28.50
CA GLN A 549 40.43 10.87 -27.29
C GLN A 549 40.03 9.86 -26.21
N PHE A 550 38.76 9.45 -26.16
CA PHE A 550 38.25 8.43 -25.24
C PHE A 550 38.80 7.03 -25.53
N PHE A 551 38.99 6.66 -26.80
CA PHE A 551 39.52 5.36 -27.21
C PHE A 551 40.89 5.02 -26.59
N PHE A 552 41.71 6.04 -26.31
CA PHE A 552 43.04 5.89 -25.72
C PHE A 552 43.05 6.10 -24.18
N ARG A 553 41.89 6.35 -23.56
CA ARG A 553 41.79 6.60 -22.12
C ARG A 553 41.75 5.28 -21.35
N ASN A 554 42.57 5.17 -20.31
CA ASN A 554 42.47 4.08 -19.36
C ASN A 554 41.32 4.39 -18.38
N VAL A 555 40.17 3.73 -18.56
CA VAL A 555 38.96 3.94 -17.74
C VAL A 555 39.05 3.11 -16.47
N THR A 556 39.00 3.75 -15.30
CA THR A 556 38.90 3.03 -14.02
C THR A 556 37.46 2.57 -13.78
N PHE A 557 37.24 1.60 -12.88
CA PHE A 557 35.89 1.18 -12.55
C PHE A 557 35.09 2.33 -11.91
N TYR A 558 35.75 3.14 -11.09
CA TYR A 558 35.16 4.35 -10.52
C TYR A 558 34.73 5.37 -11.59
N ASP A 559 35.53 5.59 -12.64
CA ASP A 559 35.13 6.47 -13.75
C ASP A 559 33.84 5.96 -14.41
N LEU A 560 33.72 4.64 -14.60
CA LEU A 560 32.54 4.00 -15.20
C LEU A 560 31.31 4.10 -14.30
N THR A 561 31.42 3.74 -13.02
CA THR A 561 30.28 3.76 -12.07
C THR A 561 29.80 5.18 -11.83
N LYS A 562 30.72 6.14 -11.70
CA LYS A 562 30.37 7.57 -11.60
C LYS A 562 29.53 8.03 -12.79
N ARG A 563 29.95 7.70 -14.02
CA ARG A 563 29.21 8.06 -15.23
C ARG A 563 27.89 7.31 -15.37
N ALA A 564 27.83 6.05 -14.97
CA ALA A 564 26.58 5.30 -14.93
C ALA A 564 25.57 5.91 -13.94
N ILE A 565 26.03 6.38 -12.77
CA ILE A 565 25.21 7.14 -11.80
C ILE A 565 24.69 8.42 -12.44
N ASP A 566 25.57 9.23 -13.04
CA ASP A 566 25.19 10.50 -13.67
C ASP A 566 24.14 10.29 -14.77
N LYS A 567 24.32 9.24 -15.58
CA LYS A 567 23.40 8.91 -16.69
C LYS A 567 22.06 8.36 -16.21
N ALA A 568 22.05 7.56 -15.14
CA ALA A 568 20.80 7.07 -14.54
C ALA A 568 19.98 8.23 -13.94
N MET A 569 20.63 9.19 -13.27
CA MET A 569 19.95 10.37 -12.73
C MET A 569 19.36 11.30 -13.81
N GLN A 570 19.90 11.27 -15.02
CA GLN A 570 19.36 12.00 -16.18
C GLN A 570 18.21 11.25 -16.87
N SER A 571 17.95 10.00 -16.50
CA SER A 571 16.88 9.19 -17.09
C SER A 571 15.52 9.60 -16.52
N GLU A 572 14.74 10.36 -17.29
CA GLU A 572 13.39 10.80 -16.91
C GLU A 572 12.42 9.63 -16.60
N ARG A 573 12.72 8.43 -17.11
CA ARG A 573 11.87 7.23 -16.96
C ARG A 573 12.45 6.17 -16.03
N GLY A 574 13.66 6.38 -15.50
CA GLY A 574 14.31 5.43 -14.60
C GLY A 574 14.74 4.10 -15.23
N HIS A 575 14.78 3.98 -16.56
CA HIS A 575 15.05 2.70 -17.24
C HIS A 575 16.48 2.16 -17.00
N LEU A 576 17.37 2.95 -16.38
CA LEU A 576 18.72 2.52 -15.99
C LEU A 576 18.84 2.25 -14.49
N ASP A 577 17.79 2.44 -13.70
CA ASP A 577 17.89 2.43 -12.24
C ASP A 577 18.21 1.02 -11.71
N LEU A 578 17.49 0.00 -12.18
CA LEU A 578 17.73 -1.38 -11.76
C LEU A 578 19.02 -1.94 -12.38
N PHE A 579 19.33 -1.57 -13.63
CA PHE A 579 20.64 -1.82 -14.24
C PHE A 579 21.79 -1.29 -13.35
N LEU A 580 21.67 -0.06 -12.84
CA LEU A 580 22.69 0.57 -12.00
C LEU A 580 22.89 -0.22 -10.70
N ARG A 581 21.80 -0.63 -10.04
CA ARG A 581 21.84 -1.48 -8.85
C ARG A 581 22.59 -2.79 -9.10
N PHE A 582 22.28 -3.48 -10.21
CA PHE A 582 22.98 -4.70 -10.58
C PHE A 582 24.46 -4.45 -10.87
N LEU A 583 24.82 -3.36 -11.54
CA LEU A 583 26.21 -3.00 -11.80
C LEU A 583 26.98 -2.78 -10.49
N MET A 584 26.36 -2.13 -9.50
CA MET A 584 26.92 -1.97 -8.16
C MET A 584 27.12 -3.32 -7.47
N GLY A 585 26.09 -4.17 -7.40
CA GLY A 585 26.19 -5.46 -6.75
C GLY A 585 27.19 -6.42 -7.41
N ILE A 586 27.31 -6.41 -8.76
CA ILE A 586 28.26 -7.26 -9.50
C ILE A 586 29.70 -6.87 -9.17
N SER A 587 29.94 -5.60 -8.84
CA SER A 587 31.28 -5.12 -8.52
C SER A 587 31.87 -5.76 -7.26
N LEU A 588 31.06 -6.28 -6.34
CA LEU A 588 31.51 -6.92 -5.11
C LEU A 588 32.24 -8.24 -5.38
N GLU A 589 33.32 -8.51 -4.64
CA GLU A 589 34.08 -9.75 -4.77
C GLU A 589 33.21 -11.00 -4.51
N SER A 590 32.23 -10.92 -3.59
CA SER A 590 31.28 -12.02 -3.33
C SER A 590 30.45 -12.36 -4.57
N SER A 591 29.90 -11.36 -5.25
CA SER A 591 29.15 -11.52 -6.49
C SER A 591 30.03 -12.00 -7.64
N GLN A 592 31.24 -11.46 -7.77
CA GLN A 592 32.21 -11.90 -8.78
C GLN A 592 32.59 -13.39 -8.59
N LYS A 593 32.73 -13.86 -7.34
CA LYS A 593 32.97 -15.29 -7.05
C LYS A 593 31.81 -16.18 -7.53
N LEU A 594 30.57 -15.71 -7.42
CA LEU A 594 29.40 -16.43 -7.92
C LEU A 594 29.33 -16.46 -9.45
N LEU A 595 29.93 -15.47 -10.13
CA LEU A 595 30.05 -15.38 -11.59
C LEU A 595 31.32 -16.05 -12.16
N LYS A 596 32.11 -16.73 -11.31
CA LYS A 596 33.25 -17.54 -11.77
C LYS A 596 32.77 -18.51 -12.85
N GLY A 597 33.57 -18.66 -13.91
CA GLY A 597 33.18 -19.35 -15.14
C GLY A 597 32.77 -18.40 -16.27
N LEU A 598 32.01 -17.34 -15.96
CA LEU A 598 31.64 -16.29 -16.91
C LEU A 598 32.69 -15.18 -17.00
N ILE A 599 33.28 -14.78 -15.87
CA ILE A 599 34.45 -13.88 -15.83
C ILE A 599 35.75 -14.68 -15.76
N THR A 600 36.84 -14.21 -16.37
CA THR A 600 38.13 -14.94 -16.44
C THR A 600 38.91 -14.88 -15.13
N HIS A 601 38.79 -13.77 -14.40
CA HIS A 601 39.41 -13.52 -13.11
C HIS A 601 38.55 -12.53 -12.33
N THR A 602 38.66 -12.57 -11.00
CA THR A 602 38.08 -11.54 -10.14
C THR A 602 38.96 -10.29 -10.20
N LYS A 603 38.33 -9.13 -10.28
CA LYS A 603 39.01 -7.83 -10.22
C LYS A 603 38.79 -7.23 -8.85
N ASP A 604 39.88 -6.88 -8.17
CA ASP A 604 39.78 -6.04 -6.99
C ASP A 604 39.30 -4.65 -7.38
N THR A 605 38.07 -4.37 -7.01
CA THR A 605 37.32 -3.12 -7.20
C THR A 605 37.12 -2.40 -5.87
N SER A 606 37.68 -2.88 -4.75
CA SER A 606 37.43 -2.36 -3.40
C SER A 606 37.67 -0.85 -3.28
N VAL A 607 38.77 -0.36 -3.87
CA VAL A 607 39.09 1.08 -3.91
C VAL A 607 38.03 1.86 -4.70
N SER A 608 37.65 1.39 -5.88
CA SER A 608 36.62 2.05 -6.70
C SER A 608 35.23 1.99 -6.07
N ILE A 609 34.91 0.93 -5.33
CA ILE A 609 33.65 0.80 -4.57
C ILE A 609 33.60 1.85 -3.46
N ARG A 610 34.67 2.01 -2.67
CA ARG A 610 34.74 3.06 -1.65
C ARG A 610 34.56 4.46 -2.26
N GLN A 611 35.26 4.75 -3.36
CA GLN A 611 35.11 6.02 -4.08
C GLN A 611 33.69 6.22 -4.62
N THR A 612 33.05 5.16 -5.13
CA THR A 612 31.67 5.21 -5.63
C THR A 612 30.68 5.46 -4.49
N ALA A 613 30.84 4.78 -3.35
CA ALA A 613 29.98 4.99 -2.19
C ALA A 613 30.13 6.40 -1.60
N GLU A 614 31.35 6.93 -1.53
CA GLU A 614 31.61 8.32 -1.15
C GLU A 614 30.97 9.30 -2.14
N TYR A 615 31.08 9.04 -3.45
CA TYR A 615 30.43 9.86 -4.47
C TYR A 615 28.91 9.88 -4.32
N ILE A 616 28.28 8.71 -4.10
CA ILE A 616 26.84 8.62 -3.86
C ILE A 616 26.43 9.49 -2.66
N LYS A 617 27.14 9.42 -1.54
CA LYS A 617 26.85 10.25 -0.36
C LYS A 617 26.98 11.75 -0.66
N GLN A 618 28.04 12.14 -1.39
CA GLN A 618 28.20 13.53 -1.83
C GLN A 618 27.09 14.02 -2.76
N VAL A 619 26.52 13.13 -3.58
CA VAL A 619 25.37 13.45 -4.44
C VAL A 619 24.07 13.51 -3.62
N GLN A 620 23.93 12.65 -2.60
CA GLN A 620 22.81 12.66 -1.66
C GLN A 620 22.74 13.96 -0.84
N ASP A 621 23.88 14.60 -0.57
CA ASP A 621 23.93 15.91 0.09
C ASP A 621 23.49 17.06 -0.83
N LYS A 622 23.32 16.82 -2.13
CA LYS A 622 22.82 17.79 -3.11
C LYS A 622 21.31 17.61 -3.32
N ASN A 623 20.69 18.61 -3.93
CA ASN A 623 19.30 18.52 -4.37
C ASN A 623 19.24 17.70 -5.67
N ILE A 624 18.81 16.44 -5.54
CA ILE A 624 18.45 15.55 -6.64
C ILE A 624 16.97 15.22 -6.56
N THR A 625 16.42 14.55 -7.58
CA THR A 625 15.03 14.09 -7.55
C THR A 625 14.82 13.04 -6.46
N ASP A 626 13.60 12.93 -5.94
CA ASP A 626 13.28 11.97 -4.89
C ASP A 626 13.49 10.53 -5.38
N GLU A 627 13.19 10.28 -6.67
CA GLU A 627 13.42 9.03 -7.40
C GLU A 627 14.90 8.64 -7.41
N ALA A 628 15.78 9.57 -7.83
CA ALA A 628 17.21 9.35 -7.90
C ALA A 628 17.79 9.11 -6.51
N SER A 629 17.35 9.90 -5.53
CA SER A 629 17.74 9.77 -4.11
C SER A 629 17.46 8.37 -3.57
N VAL A 630 16.25 7.86 -3.77
CA VAL A 630 15.86 6.51 -3.36
C VAL A 630 16.70 5.47 -4.11
N ASN A 631 16.89 5.63 -5.42
CA ASN A 631 17.66 4.66 -6.21
C ASN A 631 19.14 4.59 -5.75
N LEU A 632 19.76 5.73 -5.48
CA LEU A 632 21.14 5.80 -4.99
C LEU A 632 21.28 5.20 -3.58
N PHE A 633 20.29 5.38 -2.72
CA PHE A 633 20.24 4.69 -1.43
C PHE A 633 20.22 3.16 -1.62
N TYR A 634 19.40 2.63 -2.54
CA TYR A 634 19.38 1.19 -2.85
C TYR A 634 20.71 0.71 -3.49
N CYS A 635 21.39 1.55 -4.28
CA CYS A 635 22.73 1.24 -4.78
C CYS A 635 23.75 1.03 -3.65
N LEU A 636 23.69 1.82 -2.57
CA LEU A 636 24.54 1.60 -1.38
C LEU A 636 24.24 0.27 -0.70
N LEU A 637 22.95 -0.11 -0.60
CA LEU A 637 22.57 -1.42 -0.06
C LEU A 637 23.09 -2.59 -0.92
N GLU A 638 23.07 -2.47 -2.25
CA GLU A 638 23.66 -3.47 -3.15
C GLU A 638 25.19 -3.54 -3.03
N LEU A 639 25.85 -2.43 -2.68
CA LEU A 639 27.28 -2.41 -2.31
C LEU A 639 27.57 -2.96 -0.91
N LYS A 640 26.53 -3.36 -0.15
CA LYS A 640 26.62 -3.72 1.27
C LYS A 640 27.26 -2.60 2.13
N ASP A 641 27.13 -1.35 1.69
CA ASP A 641 27.52 -0.17 2.46
C ASP A 641 26.33 0.27 3.31
N HIS A 642 26.40 -0.01 4.61
CA HIS A 642 25.37 0.36 5.58
C HIS A 642 25.62 1.72 6.24
N SER A 643 26.66 2.46 5.88
CA SER A 643 27.05 3.65 6.62
C SER A 643 26.03 4.78 6.55
N LEU A 644 25.36 4.99 5.40
CA LEU A 644 24.28 5.98 5.30
C LEU A 644 23.05 5.55 6.11
N TYR A 645 22.75 4.25 6.12
CA TYR A 645 21.68 3.69 6.95
C TYR A 645 22.02 3.85 8.45
N GLU A 646 23.23 3.53 8.86
CA GLU A 646 23.74 3.69 10.23
C GLU A 646 23.75 5.16 10.66
N GLU A 647 24.15 6.07 9.77
CA GLU A 647 24.09 7.51 10.00
C GLU A 647 22.65 7.97 10.25
N ILE A 648 21.71 7.57 9.38
CA ILE A 648 20.28 7.83 9.57
C ILE A 648 19.76 7.23 10.88
N GLN A 649 20.12 5.99 11.21
CA GLN A 649 19.72 5.34 12.46
C GLN A 649 20.30 6.05 13.69
N SER A 650 21.49 6.65 13.57
CA SER A 650 22.10 7.43 14.66
C SER A 650 21.28 8.70 14.94
N TYR A 651 20.78 9.38 13.90
CA TYR A 651 19.89 10.54 14.06
C TYR A 651 18.54 10.16 14.70
N LEU A 652 18.06 8.95 14.44
CA LEU A 652 16.80 8.44 15.01
C LEU A 652 16.93 7.92 16.44
N SER A 653 18.13 7.49 16.86
CA SER A 653 18.36 6.87 18.17
C SER A 653 18.91 7.83 19.22
N SER A 654 19.45 8.98 18.79
CA SER A 654 19.95 10.03 19.66
C SER A 654 18.89 11.11 19.85
N ASP A 655 18.79 11.68 21.06
CA ASP A 655 18.03 12.92 21.28
C ASP A 655 18.78 14.17 20.77
N ALA A 656 20.07 14.01 20.40
CA ALA A 656 20.86 15.10 19.83
C ALA A 656 20.38 15.45 18.42
N HIS A 657 20.31 16.75 18.12
CA HIS A 657 20.03 17.24 16.78
C HIS A 657 21.19 16.89 15.84
N PRO A 658 20.93 16.61 14.54
CA PRO A 658 21.98 16.56 13.54
C PRO A 658 22.81 17.84 13.59
N ARG A 659 24.13 17.74 13.39
CA ARG A 659 25.02 18.91 13.43
C ARG A 659 24.69 19.96 12.36
N ARG A 660 23.95 19.57 11.33
CA ARG A 660 23.49 20.39 10.20
C ARG A 660 22.13 19.89 9.73
N ASP A 661 21.33 20.79 9.17
CA ASP A 661 20.07 20.43 8.50
C ASP A 661 20.30 19.41 7.39
N LEU A 662 19.44 18.39 7.34
CA LEU A 662 19.43 17.39 6.29
C LEU A 662 19.00 18.03 4.97
N SER A 663 19.67 17.62 3.89
CA SER A 663 19.27 17.96 2.51
C SER A 663 17.90 17.36 2.17
N SER A 664 17.28 17.83 1.09
CA SER A 664 16.01 17.30 0.59
C SER A 664 16.10 15.79 0.32
N SER A 665 17.16 15.36 -0.36
CA SER A 665 17.42 13.96 -0.69
C SER A 665 17.69 13.12 0.57
N MET A 666 18.36 13.70 1.58
CA MET A 666 18.53 13.04 2.88
C MET A 666 17.21 12.86 3.63
N CYS A 667 16.27 13.81 3.54
CA CYS A 667 14.92 13.64 4.09
C CYS A 667 14.14 12.53 3.38
N THR A 668 14.31 12.41 2.06
CA THR A 668 13.74 11.32 1.27
C THR A 668 14.34 9.97 1.68
N ALA A 669 15.66 9.87 1.80
CA ALA A 669 16.33 8.65 2.28
C ALA A 669 15.93 8.28 3.72
N LEU A 670 15.84 9.27 4.63
CA LEU A 670 15.35 9.10 6.00
C LEU A 670 13.94 8.50 6.01
N THR A 671 13.03 9.05 5.20
CA THR A 671 11.68 8.53 5.06
C THR A 671 11.69 7.10 4.55
N SER A 672 12.45 6.80 3.49
CA SER A 672 12.60 5.42 3.01
C SER A 672 13.10 4.50 4.13
N VAL A 673 14.16 4.87 4.87
CA VAL A 673 14.66 4.08 6.01
C VAL A 673 13.58 3.82 7.06
N LEU A 674 12.77 4.82 7.40
CA LEU A 674 11.67 4.66 8.35
C LEU A 674 10.56 3.76 7.82
N LEU A 675 10.19 3.90 6.55
CA LEU A 675 9.16 3.06 5.91
C LEU A 675 9.63 1.60 5.78
N MET A 676 10.94 1.38 5.64
CA MET A 676 11.57 0.06 5.61
C MET A 676 11.74 -0.52 7.01
N SER A 677 11.95 0.28 8.04
CA SER A 677 12.17 -0.21 9.40
C SER A 677 10.93 -0.89 10.00
N GLU A 678 11.12 -2.01 10.72
CA GLU A 678 10.09 -2.58 11.59
C GLU A 678 10.03 -1.88 12.96
N LYS A 679 11.04 -1.05 13.28
CA LYS A 679 11.10 -0.29 14.53
C LYS A 679 10.06 0.82 14.50
N VAL A 680 9.15 0.79 15.47
CA VAL A 680 8.23 1.88 15.76
C VAL A 680 8.93 2.92 16.62
N LEU A 681 8.93 4.18 16.18
CA LEU A 681 9.46 5.29 16.98
C LEU A 681 8.45 5.73 18.04
N ASP A 682 8.91 6.07 19.24
CA ASP A 682 8.01 6.63 20.25
C ASP A 682 7.56 8.04 19.87
N GLU A 683 8.49 8.88 19.39
CA GLU A 683 8.22 10.24 18.94
C GLU A 683 8.97 10.58 17.65
N PHE A 684 8.32 11.27 16.73
CA PHE A 684 8.91 11.81 15.52
C PHE A 684 8.54 13.28 15.35
N SER A 685 9.57 14.15 15.26
CA SER A 685 9.42 15.56 14.95
C SER A 685 10.34 15.91 13.77
N PRO A 686 9.80 16.41 12.65
CA PRO A 686 10.58 16.69 11.44
C PRO A 686 11.48 17.91 11.61
N LYS A 687 11.12 18.86 12.49
CA LYS A 687 11.92 20.04 12.86
C LYS A 687 13.29 19.69 13.44
N ARG A 688 13.44 18.46 13.95
CA ARG A 688 14.74 17.96 14.42
C ARG A 688 15.74 17.76 13.29
N PHE A 689 15.29 17.54 12.06
CA PHE A 689 16.14 17.12 10.95
C PHE A 689 16.37 18.21 9.91
N THR A 690 15.42 19.13 9.74
CA THR A 690 15.50 20.15 8.70
C THR A 690 14.69 21.37 9.13
N SER A 691 15.05 22.55 8.64
CA SER A 691 14.27 23.79 8.81
C SER A 691 13.38 24.11 7.59
N SER A 692 13.49 23.35 6.50
CA SER A 692 12.80 23.60 5.23
C SER A 692 11.37 23.06 5.24
N SER A 693 10.39 23.93 4.98
CA SER A 693 8.97 23.54 4.88
C SER A 693 8.72 22.47 3.82
N SER A 694 9.36 22.60 2.64
CA SER A 694 9.24 21.61 1.55
C SER A 694 9.72 20.21 1.94
N ASN A 695 10.67 20.11 2.89
CA ASN A 695 11.17 18.82 3.36
C ASN A 695 10.25 18.18 4.38
N TYR A 696 9.47 18.96 5.14
CA TYR A 696 8.49 18.38 6.07
C TYR A 696 7.44 17.57 5.33
N THR A 697 6.99 18.02 4.15
CA THR A 697 6.07 17.25 3.30
C THR A 697 6.65 15.89 2.91
N ARG A 698 7.96 15.81 2.61
CA ARG A 698 8.66 14.54 2.31
C ARG A 698 8.68 13.58 3.49
N LEU A 699 8.67 14.10 4.71
CA LEU A 699 8.72 13.34 5.95
C LEU A 699 7.34 12.88 6.45
N ILE A 700 6.23 13.39 5.88
CA ILE A 700 4.86 13.01 6.29
C ILE A 700 4.60 11.50 6.30
N PRO A 701 5.07 10.69 5.33
CA PRO A 701 4.86 9.24 5.38
C PRO A 701 5.40 8.56 6.65
N ALA A 702 6.34 9.20 7.36
CA ALA A 702 6.88 8.68 8.62
C ALA A 702 5.86 8.60 9.75
N VAL A 703 4.72 9.33 9.68
CA VAL A 703 3.68 9.31 10.73
C VAL A 703 3.14 7.91 11.01
N ARG A 704 3.17 7.00 10.03
CA ARG A 704 2.72 5.60 10.20
C ARG A 704 3.70 4.77 11.03
N CYS A 705 4.95 5.21 11.15
CA CYS A 705 6.06 4.49 11.78
C CYS A 705 6.31 4.96 13.22
N CYS A 706 5.48 5.86 13.77
CA CYS A 706 5.65 6.37 15.13
C CYS A 706 4.37 6.30 15.98
N ARG A 707 4.53 6.40 17.31
CA ARG A 707 3.41 6.54 18.26
C ARG A 707 2.98 7.99 18.40
N LYS A 708 3.92 8.93 18.34
CA LYS A 708 3.69 10.37 18.43
C LYS A 708 4.33 11.09 17.25
N ALA A 709 3.56 11.90 16.53
CA ALA A 709 4.00 12.70 15.40
C ALA A 709 3.76 14.19 15.67
N LEU A 710 4.83 14.98 15.67
CA LEU A 710 4.82 16.42 15.98
C LEU A 710 5.14 17.24 14.72
N PHE A 711 4.11 17.57 13.94
CA PHE A 711 4.19 18.33 12.69
C PHE A 711 3.61 19.74 12.84
N ASP A 712 3.61 20.28 14.06
CA ASP A 712 3.15 21.63 14.32
C ASP A 712 4.00 22.66 13.56
N GLY A 713 3.43 23.75 13.04
CA GLY A 713 4.18 24.85 12.41
C GLY A 713 5.08 24.42 11.25
N CYS A 714 4.71 23.39 10.51
CA CYS A 714 5.49 22.84 9.39
C CYS A 714 5.09 23.43 8.03
N GLY A 715 4.16 24.39 7.97
CA GLY A 715 3.70 24.97 6.71
C GLY A 715 3.05 23.94 5.78
N LEU A 716 2.45 22.90 6.34
CA LEU A 716 1.73 21.87 5.60
C LEU A 716 0.38 22.41 5.13
N ASP A 717 -0.15 21.86 4.04
CA ASP A 717 -1.46 22.18 3.48
C ASP A 717 -2.40 20.95 3.46
N GLU A 718 -3.57 21.08 2.84
CA GLU A 718 -4.52 19.97 2.72
C GLU A 718 -3.95 18.71 2.05
N THR A 719 -2.90 18.82 1.23
CA THR A 719 -2.35 17.68 0.46
C THR A 719 -1.70 16.65 1.37
N CYS A 720 -1.14 17.07 2.51
CA CYS A 720 -0.56 16.15 3.48
C CYS A 720 -1.62 15.26 4.15
N CYS A 721 -2.85 15.75 4.28
CA CYS A 721 -3.93 15.07 5.01
C CYS A 721 -4.34 13.77 4.34
N GLU A 722 -4.15 13.63 3.03
CA GLU A 722 -4.38 12.36 2.32
C GLU A 722 -3.41 11.28 2.82
N THR A 723 -2.12 11.59 2.90
CA THR A 723 -1.08 10.66 3.37
C THR A 723 -1.28 10.32 4.84
N VAL A 724 -1.61 11.31 5.67
CA VAL A 724 -1.91 11.10 7.10
C VAL A 724 -3.17 10.25 7.27
N SER A 725 -4.23 10.52 6.51
CA SER A 725 -5.47 9.74 6.55
C SER A 725 -5.20 8.28 6.18
N SER A 726 -4.39 8.03 5.17
CA SER A 726 -3.96 6.68 4.79
C SER A 726 -3.13 5.99 5.87
N ALA A 727 -2.27 6.73 6.56
CA ALA A 727 -1.56 6.19 7.72
C ALA A 727 -2.53 5.81 8.84
N LEU A 728 -3.54 6.64 9.15
CA LEU A 728 -4.56 6.34 10.17
C LEU A 728 -5.39 5.10 9.84
N GLN A 729 -5.56 4.77 8.56
CA GLN A 729 -6.34 3.61 8.11
C GLN A 729 -5.52 2.33 7.99
N SER A 730 -4.19 2.44 8.03
CA SER A 730 -3.29 1.30 7.87
C SER A 730 -3.32 0.40 9.11
N SER A 731 -3.47 -0.91 8.91
CA SER A 731 -3.39 -1.91 9.98
C SER A 731 -2.02 -1.92 10.70
N ASN A 732 -0.99 -1.39 10.05
CA ASN A 732 0.39 -1.35 10.55
C ASN A 732 0.75 -0.02 11.21
N SER A 733 -0.20 0.92 11.31
CA SER A 733 0.03 2.21 11.97
C SER A 733 -0.07 2.09 13.47
N HIS A 734 0.87 2.72 14.17
CA HIS A 734 0.95 2.73 15.62
C HIS A 734 0.65 4.10 16.23
N LEU A 735 0.18 5.05 15.40
CA LEU A 735 0.00 6.45 15.75
C LEU A 735 -1.10 6.64 16.80
N ARG A 736 -0.71 7.21 17.94
CA ARG A 736 -1.57 7.53 19.10
C ARG A 736 -1.74 9.03 19.31
N GLU A 737 -0.74 9.83 18.93
CA GLU A 737 -0.75 11.27 19.07
C GLU A 737 -0.27 11.95 17.79
N LEU A 738 -1.07 12.91 17.31
CA LEU A 738 -0.79 13.68 16.12
C LEU A 738 -1.01 15.16 16.40
N ASP A 739 0.07 15.92 16.24
CA ASP A 739 0.02 17.38 16.27
C ASP A 739 0.25 17.93 14.87
N LEU A 740 -0.76 18.60 14.31
CA LEU A 740 -0.70 19.31 13.03
C LEU A 740 -1.00 20.79 13.22
N SER A 741 -0.87 21.33 14.43
CA SER A 741 -1.19 22.72 14.74
C SER A 741 -0.38 23.71 13.89
N SER A 742 -0.88 24.94 13.66
CA SER A 742 -0.21 26.00 12.92
C SER A 742 0.16 25.61 11.48
N ASN A 743 -0.72 24.89 10.79
CA ASN A 743 -0.62 24.50 9.38
C ASN A 743 -1.86 24.97 8.58
N GLN A 744 -1.82 24.95 7.25
CA GLN A 744 -2.92 25.44 6.40
C GLN A 744 -3.79 24.29 5.86
N LEU A 745 -4.33 23.46 6.77
CA LEU A 745 -5.05 22.23 6.38
C LEU A 745 -6.42 22.49 5.77
N GLN A 746 -7.08 23.58 6.18
CA GLN A 746 -8.44 23.95 5.77
C GLN A 746 -9.49 22.85 6.09
N ASP A 747 -10.75 23.11 5.74
CA ASP A 747 -11.83 22.15 5.97
C ASP A 747 -11.69 20.86 5.14
N SER A 748 -11.10 20.97 3.94
CA SER A 748 -10.85 19.82 3.05
C SER A 748 -9.86 18.82 3.66
N GLY A 749 -8.78 19.31 4.28
CA GLY A 749 -7.82 18.48 4.99
C GLY A 749 -8.44 17.76 6.18
N VAL A 750 -9.22 18.47 7.01
CA VAL A 750 -9.90 17.87 8.18
C VAL A 750 -10.95 16.84 7.78
N LYS A 751 -11.62 17.02 6.63
CA LYS A 751 -12.51 15.99 6.07
C LYS A 751 -11.75 14.69 5.79
N LEU A 752 -10.58 14.76 5.16
CA LEU A 752 -9.72 13.59 4.89
C LEU A 752 -9.24 12.93 6.19
N LEU A 753 -8.82 13.73 7.19
CA LEU A 753 -8.42 13.21 8.50
C LEU A 753 -9.58 12.50 9.19
N SER A 754 -10.78 13.10 9.14
CA SER A 754 -12.01 12.54 9.73
C SER A 754 -12.38 11.19 9.12
N ASP A 755 -12.17 11.02 7.81
CA ASP A 755 -12.36 9.72 7.16
C ASP A 755 -11.34 8.69 7.62
N GLY A 756 -10.11 9.12 7.95
CA GLY A 756 -9.09 8.28 8.56
C GLY A 756 -9.46 7.83 9.98
N LEU A 757 -9.99 8.74 10.80
CA LEU A 757 -10.42 8.49 12.18
C LEU A 757 -11.58 7.47 12.29
N LYS A 758 -12.40 7.33 11.25
CA LYS A 758 -13.53 6.38 11.22
C LYS A 758 -13.08 4.92 11.04
N SER A 759 -11.84 4.69 10.64
CA SER A 759 -11.32 3.35 10.37
C SER A 759 -11.21 2.48 11.62
N SER A 760 -11.52 1.19 11.49
CA SER A 760 -11.30 0.19 12.53
C SER A 760 -9.83 -0.04 12.88
N HIS A 761 -8.92 0.42 12.01
CA HIS A 761 -7.47 0.37 12.25
C HIS A 761 -6.93 1.64 12.91
N CYS A 762 -7.75 2.69 13.05
CA CYS A 762 -7.30 3.94 13.63
C CYS A 762 -6.99 3.76 15.12
N GLN A 763 -5.79 4.17 15.50
CA GLN A 763 -5.26 4.03 16.84
C GLN A 763 -5.12 5.38 17.57
N LEU A 764 -5.53 6.48 16.94
CA LEU A 764 -5.27 7.85 17.41
C LEU A 764 -6.13 8.22 18.63
N ASN A 765 -5.46 8.68 19.68
CA ASN A 765 -6.05 9.14 20.94
C ASN A 765 -6.01 10.67 21.09
N ILE A 766 -4.99 11.32 20.53
CA ILE A 766 -4.76 12.76 20.66
C ILE A 766 -4.62 13.37 19.27
N LEU A 767 -5.45 14.37 18.97
CA LEU A 767 -5.38 15.16 17.74
C LEU A 767 -5.36 16.64 18.08
N ARG A 768 -4.30 17.34 17.65
CA ARG A 768 -4.19 18.80 17.78
C ARG A 768 -4.20 19.46 16.40
N LEU A 769 -5.14 20.38 16.22
CA LEU A 769 -5.39 21.15 15.01
C LEU A 769 -5.49 22.65 15.33
N CYS A 770 -4.73 23.11 16.34
CA CYS A 770 -4.77 24.50 16.76
C CYS A 770 -4.23 25.39 15.64
N GLY A 771 -4.93 26.45 15.23
CA GLY A 771 -4.41 27.34 14.17
C GLY A 771 -4.33 26.70 12.79
N CYS A 772 -5.32 25.89 12.40
CA CYS A 772 -5.33 25.14 11.14
C CYS A 772 -6.17 25.76 10.00
N ASN A 773 -6.67 26.98 10.21
CA ASN A 773 -7.58 27.70 9.31
C ASN A 773 -8.92 26.95 9.08
N LEU A 774 -9.49 26.44 10.17
CA LEU A 774 -10.70 25.62 10.16
C LEU A 774 -11.97 26.46 10.37
N THR A 775 -13.08 26.03 9.76
CA THR A 775 -14.41 26.63 9.96
C THR A 775 -15.41 25.62 10.54
N ALA A 776 -16.68 26.01 10.68
CA ALA A 776 -17.77 25.13 11.11
C ALA A 776 -17.89 23.82 10.29
N ARG A 777 -17.45 23.79 9.03
CA ARG A 777 -17.48 22.56 8.20
C ARG A 777 -16.51 21.48 8.70
N SER A 778 -15.38 21.87 9.26
CA SER A 778 -14.46 20.95 9.93
C SER A 778 -15.13 20.26 11.12
N CYS A 779 -15.94 20.99 11.89
CA CYS A 779 -16.67 20.44 13.02
C CYS A 779 -17.71 19.39 12.61
N ASP A 780 -18.37 19.55 11.46
CA ASP A 780 -19.29 18.53 10.91
C ASP A 780 -18.55 17.22 10.59
N SER A 781 -17.39 17.33 9.93
CA SER A 781 -16.56 16.18 9.59
C SER A 781 -16.05 15.45 10.84
N LEU A 782 -15.56 16.19 11.83
CA LEU A 782 -15.11 15.65 13.11
C LEU A 782 -16.27 15.06 13.92
N SER A 783 -17.45 15.68 13.89
CA SER A 783 -18.67 15.16 14.51
C SER A 783 -19.01 13.77 13.96
N SER A 784 -18.94 13.59 12.63
CA SER A 784 -19.11 12.29 11.98
C SER A 784 -18.05 11.27 12.43
N ALA A 785 -16.80 11.69 12.65
CA ALA A 785 -15.76 10.80 13.16
C ALA A 785 -16.02 10.36 14.62
N LEU A 786 -16.45 11.27 15.50
CA LEU A 786 -16.81 10.97 16.90
C LEU A 786 -18.03 10.05 17.03
N GLN A 787 -18.91 10.04 16.03
CA GLN A 787 -20.05 9.12 15.98
C GLN A 787 -19.67 7.70 15.55
N SER A 788 -18.45 7.49 15.05
CA SER A 788 -17.98 6.16 14.68
C SER A 788 -17.64 5.33 15.92
N SER A 789 -18.12 4.08 15.96
CA SER A 789 -17.76 3.11 17.01
C SER A 789 -16.27 2.78 17.08
N ASN A 790 -15.53 3.09 16.01
CA ASN A 790 -14.09 2.84 15.90
C ASN A 790 -13.24 3.99 16.45
N SER A 791 -13.82 5.16 16.71
CA SER A 791 -13.05 6.31 17.20
C SER A 791 -12.49 6.05 18.59
N LEU A 792 -11.19 6.32 18.75
CA LEU A 792 -10.45 6.23 20.02
C LEU A 792 -10.03 7.61 20.54
N LEU A 793 -10.54 8.68 19.92
CA LEU A 793 -10.10 10.04 20.20
C LEU A 793 -10.57 10.49 21.58
N ASN A 794 -9.60 10.81 22.45
CA ASN A 794 -9.81 11.26 23.83
C ASN A 794 -9.49 12.74 24.01
N VAL A 795 -8.56 13.29 23.20
CA VAL A 795 -8.13 14.69 23.26
C VAL A 795 -8.26 15.32 21.88
N LEU A 796 -8.95 16.45 21.81
CA LEU A 796 -9.12 17.24 20.60
C LEU A 796 -8.87 18.71 20.91
N ASP A 797 -7.87 19.28 20.25
CA ASP A 797 -7.56 20.70 20.33
C ASP A 797 -7.89 21.38 19.00
N LEU A 798 -8.89 22.28 19.02
CA LEU A 798 -9.33 23.05 17.86
C LEU A 798 -9.12 24.56 18.05
N SER A 799 -8.29 24.95 19.03
CA SER A 799 -8.06 26.34 19.38
C SER A 799 -7.56 27.18 18.19
N ASN A 800 -7.74 28.50 18.22
CA ASN A 800 -7.26 29.44 17.21
C ASN A 800 -7.78 29.14 15.79
N ASN A 801 -9.07 28.83 15.66
CA ASN A 801 -9.76 28.57 14.38
C ASN A 801 -11.12 29.29 14.35
N ASP A 802 -11.60 29.75 13.18
CA ASP A 802 -12.88 30.46 13.07
C ASP A 802 -14.08 29.50 12.99
N LEU A 803 -14.32 28.75 14.06
CA LEU A 803 -15.37 27.73 14.12
C LEU A 803 -16.77 28.34 14.28
N GLN A 804 -16.86 29.46 15.01
CA GLN A 804 -18.10 30.15 15.37
C GLN A 804 -19.08 29.23 16.14
N ASP A 805 -20.23 29.77 16.55
CA ASP A 805 -21.24 29.00 17.28
C ASP A 805 -21.82 27.83 16.48
N SER A 806 -21.86 27.97 15.15
CA SER A 806 -22.36 26.92 14.26
C SER A 806 -21.46 25.68 14.26
N GLY A 807 -20.13 25.86 14.35
CA GLY A 807 -19.18 24.75 14.46
C GLY A 807 -19.36 23.97 15.76
N VAL A 808 -19.46 24.65 16.90
CA VAL A 808 -19.69 24.01 18.21
C VAL A 808 -21.03 23.26 18.23
N LYS A 809 -22.08 23.83 17.63
CA LYS A 809 -23.38 23.17 17.49
C LYS A 809 -23.27 21.86 16.70
N LEU A 810 -22.55 21.85 15.57
CA LEU A 810 -22.35 20.65 14.76
C LEU A 810 -21.51 19.58 15.49
N LEU A 811 -20.44 19.99 16.18
CA LEU A 811 -19.61 19.07 16.96
C LEU A 811 -20.37 18.47 18.16
N SER A 812 -21.29 19.24 18.75
CA SER A 812 -22.09 18.80 19.89
C SER A 812 -22.90 17.53 19.61
N GLU A 813 -23.34 17.31 18.36
CA GLU A 813 -24.02 16.05 17.99
C GLU A 813 -23.09 14.84 18.12
N GLY A 814 -21.83 14.97 17.70
CA GLY A 814 -20.81 13.93 17.86
C GLY A 814 -20.43 13.71 19.31
N LEU A 815 -20.34 14.78 20.11
CA LEU A 815 -20.04 14.67 21.55
C LEU A 815 -21.15 14.01 22.37
N LYS A 816 -22.40 14.07 21.90
CA LYS A 816 -23.55 13.39 22.51
C LYS A 816 -23.66 11.90 22.14
N SER A 817 -22.85 11.43 21.19
CA SER A 817 -22.84 10.03 20.76
C SER A 817 -22.41 9.08 21.88
N PRO A 818 -23.03 7.88 22.02
CA PRO A 818 -22.57 6.84 22.94
C PRO A 818 -21.18 6.29 22.59
N TYR A 819 -20.68 6.54 21.38
CA TYR A 819 -19.37 6.09 20.92
C TYR A 819 -18.25 7.10 21.19
N SER A 820 -18.58 8.34 21.55
CA SER A 820 -17.58 9.38 21.81
C SER A 820 -16.80 9.06 23.08
N LYS A 821 -15.47 9.14 22.99
CA LYS A 821 -14.54 8.93 24.12
C LYS A 821 -13.82 10.22 24.52
N LEU A 822 -14.30 11.36 24.01
CA LEU A 822 -13.60 12.63 24.13
C LEU A 822 -13.69 13.18 25.57
N GLU A 823 -12.57 13.18 26.27
CA GLU A 823 -12.44 13.66 27.66
C GLU A 823 -11.91 15.10 27.73
N ILE A 824 -11.10 15.51 26.76
CA ILE A 824 -10.47 16.84 26.71
C ILE A 824 -10.82 17.53 25.39
N LEU A 825 -11.43 18.71 25.49
CA LEU A 825 -11.79 19.54 24.34
C LEU A 825 -11.34 20.99 24.57
N ARG A 826 -10.64 21.55 23.58
CA ARG A 826 -10.17 22.95 23.63
C ARG A 826 -10.67 23.75 22.45
N PHE A 827 -11.21 24.92 22.75
CA PHE A 827 -11.77 25.90 21.82
C PHE A 827 -11.25 27.32 22.11
N SER A 828 -10.01 27.45 22.58
CA SER A 828 -9.49 28.77 22.89
C SER A 828 -9.37 29.60 21.61
N ILE A 829 -9.80 30.86 21.58
CA ILE A 829 -9.75 31.72 20.37
C ILE A 829 -10.51 31.06 19.19
N CYS A 830 -11.80 30.78 19.36
CA CYS A 830 -12.64 30.12 18.34
C CYS A 830 -13.81 30.96 17.82
N ASN A 831 -13.83 32.26 18.16
CA ASN A 831 -14.91 33.21 17.83
C ASN A 831 -16.28 32.72 18.34
N LEU A 832 -16.30 32.19 19.56
CA LEU A 832 -17.50 31.65 20.20
C LEU A 832 -18.25 32.71 21.01
N THR A 833 -19.57 32.60 21.07
CA THR A 833 -20.44 33.43 21.91
C THR A 833 -21.23 32.59 22.92
N ALA A 834 -22.14 33.22 23.65
CA ALA A 834 -23.06 32.55 24.57
C ALA A 834 -23.84 31.38 23.94
N GLN A 835 -24.10 31.39 22.63
CA GLN A 835 -24.82 30.31 21.95
C GLN A 835 -24.03 28.98 21.96
N SER A 836 -22.70 29.04 21.85
CA SER A 836 -21.84 27.87 22.00
C SER A 836 -21.99 27.22 23.37
N CYS A 837 -22.07 28.02 24.43
CA CYS A 837 -22.29 27.53 25.79
C CYS A 837 -23.63 26.80 25.95
N GLY A 838 -24.68 27.22 25.25
CA GLY A 838 -25.96 26.49 25.20
C GLY A 838 -25.82 25.11 24.57
N SER A 839 -25.08 25.01 23.46
CA SER A 839 -24.80 23.73 22.80
C SER A 839 -23.98 22.80 23.68
N LEU A 840 -22.92 23.31 24.31
CA LEU A 840 -22.07 22.55 25.25
C LEU A 840 -22.81 22.18 26.53
N SER A 841 -23.73 23.02 27.02
CA SER A 841 -24.62 22.68 28.13
C SER A 841 -25.44 21.43 27.82
N SER A 842 -25.97 21.31 26.60
CA SER A 842 -26.67 20.09 26.16
C SER A 842 -25.78 18.86 26.11
N VAL A 843 -24.49 19.02 25.79
CA VAL A 843 -23.50 17.94 25.82
C VAL A 843 -23.29 17.46 27.27
N LEU A 844 -23.07 18.38 28.21
CA LEU A 844 -22.88 18.05 29.63
C LEU A 844 -24.12 17.42 30.28
N GLN A 845 -25.31 17.69 29.75
CA GLN A 845 -26.55 17.05 30.20
C GLN A 845 -26.74 15.63 29.65
N SER A 846 -26.05 15.26 28.57
CA SER A 846 -26.16 13.93 27.96
C SER A 846 -25.53 12.86 28.86
N SER A 847 -26.24 11.74 29.06
CA SER A 847 -25.73 10.56 29.78
C SER A 847 -24.53 9.90 29.11
N HIS A 848 -24.29 10.20 27.82
CA HIS A 848 -23.17 9.66 27.05
C HIS A 848 -21.91 10.51 27.14
N SER A 849 -21.99 11.74 27.68
CA SER A 849 -20.80 12.57 27.78
C SER A 849 -19.78 11.98 28.74
N VAL A 850 -18.51 12.06 28.34
CA VAL A 850 -17.34 11.70 29.14
C VAL A 850 -16.38 12.87 29.32
N LEU A 851 -16.81 14.08 28.95
CA LEU A 851 -15.96 15.27 28.97
C LEU A 851 -15.56 15.63 30.41
N ARG A 852 -14.25 15.76 30.64
CA ARG A 852 -13.62 16.09 31.92
C ARG A 852 -12.94 17.44 31.92
N GLU A 853 -12.37 17.85 30.79
CA GLU A 853 -11.70 19.14 30.62
C GLU A 853 -12.29 19.90 29.42
N LEU A 854 -12.62 21.16 29.67
CA LEU A 854 -13.12 22.08 28.66
C LEU A 854 -12.41 23.44 28.78
N ASP A 855 -11.74 23.84 27.71
CA ASP A 855 -11.13 25.16 27.59
C ASP A 855 -11.89 26.01 26.59
N LEU A 856 -12.47 27.12 27.07
CA LEU A 856 -13.22 28.09 26.28
C LEU A 856 -12.58 29.48 26.30
N SER A 857 -11.31 29.58 26.73
CA SER A 857 -10.62 30.86 26.93
C SER A 857 -10.58 31.71 25.65
N ASN A 858 -10.43 33.03 25.78
CA ASN A 858 -10.32 33.96 24.65
C ASN A 858 -11.53 33.91 23.67
N ASN A 859 -12.74 33.83 24.19
CA ASN A 859 -13.98 33.90 23.41
C ASN A 859 -14.97 34.91 24.02
N ASP A 860 -15.84 35.52 23.23
CA ASP A 860 -16.81 36.51 23.73
C ASP A 860 -18.07 35.85 24.30
N LEU A 861 -17.91 35.04 25.36
CA LEU A 861 -18.99 34.25 25.92
C LEU A 861 -19.97 35.09 26.75
N GLN A 862 -19.46 36.12 27.43
CA GLN A 862 -20.19 37.01 28.33
C GLN A 862 -20.88 36.26 29.49
N ASP A 863 -21.53 36.99 30.39
CA ASP A 863 -22.23 36.38 31.53
C ASP A 863 -23.39 35.46 31.12
N SER A 864 -24.01 35.74 29.97
CA SER A 864 -25.10 34.92 29.43
C SER A 864 -24.61 33.52 29.02
N GLY A 865 -23.40 33.40 28.48
CA GLY A 865 -22.78 32.12 28.15
C GLY A 865 -22.50 31.28 29.39
N VAL A 866 -21.89 31.87 30.42
CA VAL A 866 -21.62 31.16 31.70
C VAL A 866 -22.93 30.71 32.36
N LYS A 867 -23.97 31.54 32.32
CA LYS A 867 -25.29 31.18 32.82
C LYS A 867 -25.86 29.95 32.11
N LEU A 868 -25.79 29.89 30.77
CA LEU A 868 -26.25 28.73 29.98
C LEU A 868 -25.43 27.47 30.28
N LEU A 869 -24.11 27.57 30.34
CA LEU A 869 -23.24 26.42 30.64
C LEU A 869 -23.46 25.90 32.07
N SER A 870 -23.75 26.79 33.01
CA SER A 870 -24.03 26.44 34.41
C SER A 870 -25.21 25.48 34.56
N GLU A 871 -26.20 25.53 33.66
CA GLU A 871 -27.31 24.55 33.65
C GLU A 871 -26.80 23.13 33.40
N GLY A 872 -25.87 22.95 32.46
CA GLY A 872 -25.24 21.67 32.16
C GLY A 872 -24.28 21.21 33.25
N LEU A 873 -23.51 22.11 33.84
CA LEU A 873 -22.61 21.80 34.96
C LEU A 873 -23.35 21.32 36.23
N LYS A 874 -24.63 21.69 36.39
CA LYS A 874 -25.48 21.23 37.50
C LYS A 874 -26.15 19.88 37.23
N SER A 875 -26.01 19.32 36.03
CA SER A 875 -26.60 18.04 35.67
C SER A 875 -25.94 16.87 36.41
N LEU A 876 -26.75 15.86 36.76
CA LEU A 876 -26.30 14.56 37.28
C LEU A 876 -25.34 13.82 36.33
N ASN A 877 -25.43 14.11 35.03
CA ASN A 877 -24.62 13.45 33.99
C ASN A 877 -23.27 14.15 33.76
N SER A 878 -23.07 15.36 34.31
CA SER A 878 -21.86 16.13 34.07
C SER A 878 -20.67 15.50 34.78
N LYS A 879 -19.57 15.30 34.03
CA LYS A 879 -18.30 14.77 34.54
C LYS A 879 -17.17 15.80 34.46
N LEU A 880 -17.51 17.06 34.20
CA LEU A 880 -16.53 18.11 33.94
C LEU A 880 -15.82 18.53 35.23
N GLU A 881 -14.52 18.26 35.29
CA GLU A 881 -13.65 18.51 36.44
C GLU A 881 -12.83 19.78 36.25
N ILE A 882 -12.48 20.14 35.01
CA ILE A 882 -11.63 21.28 34.67
C ILE A 882 -12.36 22.19 33.69
N LEU A 883 -12.48 23.47 34.04
CA LEU A 883 -13.10 24.49 33.19
C LEU A 883 -12.26 25.76 33.16
N ARG A 884 -11.97 26.24 31.95
CA ARG A 884 -11.19 27.48 31.74
C ARG A 884 -12.00 28.50 30.95
N PHE A 885 -12.06 29.71 31.51
CA PHE A 885 -12.75 30.89 30.99
C PHE A 885 -11.85 32.12 30.98
N SER A 886 -10.54 31.94 30.77
CA SER A 886 -9.64 33.09 30.75
C SER A 886 -9.98 34.00 29.57
N ILE A 887 -10.04 35.33 29.76
CA ILE A 887 -10.36 36.29 28.68
C ILE A 887 -11.72 35.96 28.01
N CYS A 888 -12.82 35.97 28.77
CA CYS A 888 -14.15 35.60 28.28
C CYS A 888 -15.22 36.71 28.39
N ASN A 889 -14.80 37.96 28.66
CA ASN A 889 -15.67 39.11 28.94
C ASN A 889 -16.67 38.84 30.08
N LEU A 890 -16.20 38.19 31.14
CA LEU A 890 -17.02 37.85 32.30
C LEU A 890 -17.02 38.96 33.34
N THR A 891 -18.14 39.12 34.04
CA THR A 891 -18.29 40.04 35.17
C THR A 891 -18.68 39.29 36.44
N ALA A 892 -18.96 40.03 37.52
CA ALA A 892 -19.48 39.47 38.77
C ALA A 892 -20.73 38.58 38.61
N GLN A 893 -21.55 38.79 37.58
CA GLN A 893 -22.74 37.98 37.34
C GLN A 893 -22.39 36.51 36.98
N SER A 894 -21.30 36.30 36.24
CA SER A 894 -20.76 34.96 35.96
C SER A 894 -20.39 34.22 37.25
N CYS A 895 -19.75 34.91 38.20
CA CYS A 895 -19.40 34.34 39.49
C CYS A 895 -20.63 33.90 40.29
N GLY A 896 -21.75 34.63 40.20
CA GLY A 896 -23.02 34.20 40.79
C GLY A 896 -23.56 32.90 40.19
N SER A 897 -23.47 32.75 38.87
CA SER A 897 -23.88 31.52 38.17
C SER A 897 -22.99 30.33 38.56
N LEU A 898 -21.67 30.52 38.59
CA LEU A 898 -20.69 29.51 38.99
C LEU A 898 -20.80 29.17 40.49
N SER A 899 -21.12 30.14 41.34
CA SER A 899 -21.41 29.90 42.76
C SER A 899 -22.58 28.91 42.92
N SER A 900 -23.63 29.04 42.10
CA SER A 900 -24.73 28.07 42.08
C SER A 900 -24.31 26.67 41.62
N VAL A 901 -23.28 26.58 40.76
CA VAL A 901 -22.69 25.30 40.33
C VAL A 901 -21.97 24.65 41.51
N LEU A 902 -21.12 25.38 42.22
CA LEU A 902 -20.38 24.89 43.39
C LEU A 902 -21.30 24.46 44.55
N GLN A 903 -22.49 25.07 44.64
CA GLN A 903 -23.51 24.69 45.62
C GLN A 903 -24.29 23.42 45.24
N SER A 904 -24.26 23.03 43.97
CA SER A 904 -24.98 21.84 43.50
C SER A 904 -24.32 20.55 43.97
N SER A 905 -25.11 19.62 44.52
CA SER A 905 -24.63 18.29 44.92
C SER A 905 -24.11 17.43 43.76
N HIS A 906 -24.44 17.81 42.52
CA HIS A 906 -24.03 17.09 41.30
C HIS A 906 -22.74 17.61 40.68
N SER A 907 -22.25 18.79 41.09
CA SER A 907 -21.01 19.30 40.54
C SER A 907 -19.82 18.43 40.94
N VAL A 908 -18.92 18.24 39.97
CA VAL A 908 -17.64 17.56 40.15
C VAL A 908 -16.45 18.46 39.82
N LEU A 909 -16.69 19.76 39.66
CA LEU A 909 -15.68 20.74 39.26
C LEU A 909 -14.58 20.84 40.33
N ARG A 910 -13.34 20.68 39.90
CA ARG A 910 -12.12 20.70 40.72
C ARG A 910 -11.21 21.87 40.38
N GLU A 911 -11.13 22.25 39.12
CA GLU A 911 -10.32 23.37 38.64
C GLU A 911 -11.17 24.38 37.88
N LEU A 912 -11.02 25.64 38.24
CA LEU A 912 -11.68 26.76 37.60
C LEU A 912 -10.69 27.90 37.37
N ASP A 913 -10.48 28.24 36.10
CA ASP A 913 -9.68 29.40 35.70
C ASP A 913 -10.58 30.52 35.18
N LEU A 914 -10.59 31.65 35.89
CA LEU A 914 -11.35 32.85 35.56
C LEU A 914 -10.45 34.05 35.25
N SER A 915 -9.15 33.82 35.06
CA SER A 915 -8.16 34.87 34.88
C SER A 915 -8.51 35.83 33.74
N ASN A 916 -8.03 37.07 33.78
CA ASN A 916 -8.23 38.09 32.75
C ASN A 916 -9.71 38.41 32.46
N ASN A 917 -10.54 38.53 33.49
CA ASN A 917 -11.94 38.97 33.37
C ASN A 917 -12.23 40.10 34.37
N ASP A 918 -13.14 41.03 34.08
CA ASP A 918 -13.47 42.12 35.00
C ASP A 918 -14.48 41.68 36.08
N LEU A 919 -14.05 40.75 36.93
CA LEU A 919 -14.91 40.15 37.95
C LEU A 919 -15.17 41.07 39.13
N GLN A 920 -14.17 41.91 39.47
CA GLN A 920 -14.17 42.82 40.60
C GLN A 920 -14.39 42.10 41.95
N ASP A 921 -14.33 42.86 43.06
CA ASP A 921 -14.52 42.29 44.40
C ASP A 921 -15.91 41.67 44.61
N SER A 922 -16.92 42.22 43.92
CA SER A 922 -18.29 41.70 44.00
C SER A 922 -18.43 40.30 43.42
N GLY A 923 -17.70 39.98 42.34
CA GLY A 923 -17.65 38.64 41.76
C GLY A 923 -17.00 37.64 42.69
N VAL A 924 -15.83 37.97 43.25
CA VAL A 924 -15.14 37.10 44.22
C VAL A 924 -15.98 36.85 45.46
N LYS A 925 -16.70 37.87 45.94
CA LYS A 925 -17.65 37.72 47.05
C LYS A 925 -18.74 36.69 46.74
N LEU A 926 -19.36 36.76 45.55
CA LEU A 926 -20.39 35.80 45.14
C LEU A 926 -19.84 34.38 45.02
N LEU A 927 -18.66 34.20 44.43
CA LEU A 927 -18.05 32.88 44.27
C LEU A 927 -17.61 32.29 45.63
N SER A 928 -17.15 33.13 46.55
CA SER A 928 -16.75 32.74 47.91
C SER A 928 -17.90 32.10 48.70
N GLU A 929 -19.15 32.53 48.46
CA GLU A 929 -20.32 31.86 49.05
C GLU A 929 -20.52 30.44 48.50
N GLY A 930 -20.15 30.19 47.25
CA GLY A 930 -20.15 28.85 46.65
C GLY A 930 -19.07 27.96 47.25
N LEU A 931 -17.86 28.51 47.46
CA LEU A 931 -16.73 27.79 48.09
C LEU A 931 -17.03 27.32 49.52
N LYS A 932 -17.90 28.03 50.25
CA LYS A 932 -18.31 27.66 51.62
C LYS A 932 -19.27 26.47 51.66
N SER A 933 -19.84 26.06 50.53
CA SER A 933 -20.81 24.97 50.44
C SER A 933 -20.19 23.62 50.79
N LEU A 934 -20.97 22.77 51.49
CA LEU A 934 -20.68 21.35 51.71
C LEU A 934 -20.48 20.55 50.41
N ASN A 935 -21.08 21.01 49.31
CA ASN A 935 -21.03 20.35 48.01
C ASN A 935 -19.84 20.78 47.14
N SER A 936 -19.12 21.84 47.53
CA SER A 936 -18.01 22.35 46.73
C SER A 936 -16.85 21.35 46.73
N LYS A 937 -16.35 21.02 45.53
CA LYS A 937 -15.19 20.16 45.31
C LYS A 937 -14.01 20.91 44.68
N LEU A 938 -14.10 22.24 44.61
CA LEU A 938 -13.13 23.07 43.90
C LEU A 938 -11.82 23.15 44.69
N GLU A 939 -10.76 22.60 44.09
CA GLU A 939 -9.42 22.49 44.66
C GLU A 939 -8.48 23.57 44.10
N ILE A 940 -8.69 24.00 42.86
CA ILE A 940 -7.84 24.97 42.16
C ILE A 940 -8.71 26.12 41.64
N LEU A 941 -8.34 27.34 42.00
CA LEU A 941 -9.01 28.56 41.56
C LEU A 941 -8.01 29.63 41.13
N ARG A 942 -8.18 30.16 39.92
CA ARG A 942 -7.31 31.21 39.37
C ARG A 942 -8.09 32.47 39.06
N PHE A 943 -7.59 33.59 39.55
CA PHE A 943 -8.13 34.94 39.39
C PHE A 943 -7.05 35.93 38.97
N SER A 944 -6.05 35.50 38.21
CA SER A 944 -5.01 36.42 37.77
C SER A 944 -5.62 37.52 36.89
N ILE A 945 -5.26 38.80 37.06
CA ILE A 945 -5.79 39.92 36.26
C ILE A 945 -7.33 39.97 36.31
N CYS A 946 -7.93 40.10 37.50
CA CYS A 946 -9.39 40.11 37.68
C CYS A 946 -9.96 41.41 38.25
N ASN A 947 -9.16 42.47 38.29
CA ASN A 947 -9.48 43.78 38.87
C ASN A 947 -9.89 43.66 40.36
N LEU A 948 -9.13 42.85 41.11
CA LEU A 948 -9.38 42.58 42.53
C LEU A 948 -8.62 43.54 43.43
N THR A 949 -9.23 43.86 44.57
CA THR A 949 -8.60 44.65 45.64
C THR A 949 -8.52 43.84 46.94
N ALA A 950 -8.06 44.48 48.03
CA ALA A 950 -8.05 43.90 49.37
C ALA A 950 -9.40 43.31 49.82
N GLN A 951 -10.54 43.83 49.33
CA GLN A 951 -11.86 43.32 49.70
C GLN A 951 -12.10 41.87 49.22
N SER A 952 -11.56 41.51 48.05
CA SER A 952 -11.58 40.12 47.56
C SER A 952 -10.87 39.18 48.52
N CYS A 953 -9.70 39.57 49.03
CA CYS A 953 -8.94 38.78 49.99
C CYS A 953 -9.72 38.51 51.28
N GLY A 954 -10.51 39.48 51.77
CA GLY A 954 -11.40 39.27 52.91
C GLY A 954 -12.49 38.22 52.65
N SER A 955 -13.08 38.24 51.45
CA SER A 955 -14.09 37.25 51.04
C SER A 955 -13.50 35.84 50.93
N LEU A 956 -12.32 35.72 50.30
CA LEU A 956 -11.58 34.46 50.16
C LEU A 956 -11.09 33.93 51.52
N SER A 957 -10.62 34.81 52.40
CA SER A 957 -10.26 34.47 53.78
C SER A 957 -11.43 33.82 54.51
N SER A 958 -12.63 34.38 54.38
CA SER A 958 -13.85 33.79 54.97
C SER A 958 -14.19 32.42 54.37
N ALA A 959 -13.88 32.18 53.08
CA ALA A 959 -14.07 30.88 52.45
C ALA A 959 -13.04 29.85 52.96
N LEU A 960 -11.77 30.23 53.09
CA LEU A 960 -10.71 29.37 53.65
C LEU A 960 -10.97 28.97 55.11
N GLN A 961 -11.66 29.81 55.88
CA GLN A 961 -12.03 29.52 57.26
C GLN A 961 -13.18 28.51 57.38
N SER A 962 -13.95 28.29 56.30
CA SER A 962 -15.05 27.32 56.31
C SER A 962 -14.52 25.90 56.42
N SER A 963 -15.14 25.10 57.30
CA SER A 963 -14.83 23.66 57.44
C SER A 963 -15.12 22.85 56.18
N HIS A 964 -15.84 23.42 55.21
CA HIS A 964 -16.22 22.75 53.97
C HIS A 964 -15.31 23.10 52.79
N SER A 965 -14.42 24.09 52.95
CA SER A 965 -13.49 24.42 51.89
C SER A 965 -12.52 23.27 51.64
N VAL A 966 -12.26 23.01 50.35
CA VAL A 966 -11.27 22.04 49.87
C VAL A 966 -10.21 22.68 48.99
N LEU A 967 -10.18 24.03 48.94
CA LEU A 967 -9.28 24.79 48.08
C LEU A 967 -7.82 24.55 48.50
N ARG A 968 -6.99 24.15 47.53
CA ARG A 968 -5.57 23.82 47.68
C ARG A 968 -4.67 24.80 46.95
N GLU A 969 -5.09 25.28 45.78
CA GLU A 969 -4.35 26.26 44.98
C GLU A 969 -5.20 27.50 44.72
N LEU A 970 -4.60 28.66 44.98
CA LEU A 970 -5.20 29.96 44.71
C LEU A 970 -4.17 30.87 44.03
N ASP A 971 -4.51 31.32 42.83
CA ASP A 971 -3.74 32.32 42.10
C ASP A 971 -4.46 33.67 42.08
N LEU A 972 -3.86 34.68 42.69
CA LEU A 972 -4.36 36.06 42.74
C LEU A 972 -3.42 37.03 42.02
N SER A 973 -2.48 36.53 41.23
CA SER A 973 -1.43 37.33 40.60
C SER A 973 -1.98 38.49 39.76
N ASN A 974 -1.21 39.56 39.61
CA ASN A 974 -1.55 40.71 38.76
C ASN A 974 -2.87 41.40 39.16
N ASN A 975 -3.13 41.53 40.46
CA ASN A 975 -4.26 42.30 41.01
C ASN A 975 -3.75 43.35 42.01
N ASP A 976 -4.47 44.46 42.20
CA ASP A 976 -4.07 45.51 43.14
C ASP A 976 -4.52 45.20 44.58
N LEU A 977 -3.98 44.13 45.15
CA LEU A 977 -4.40 43.63 46.46
C LEU A 977 -3.83 44.47 47.61
N GLN A 978 -2.63 45.02 47.42
CA GLN A 978 -1.86 45.78 48.41
C GLN A 978 -1.59 44.98 49.70
N ASP A 979 -0.86 45.58 50.63
CA ASP A 979 -0.52 44.92 51.91
C ASP A 979 -1.76 44.58 52.75
N SER A 980 -2.80 45.41 52.67
CA SER A 980 -4.05 45.20 53.38
C SER A 980 -4.80 43.94 52.91
N GLY A 981 -4.73 43.60 51.61
CA GLY A 981 -5.30 42.37 51.07
C GLY A 981 -4.60 41.13 51.59
N VAL A 982 -3.26 41.12 51.56
CA VAL A 982 -2.46 40.00 52.08
C VAL A 982 -2.71 39.81 53.57
N LYS A 983 -2.79 40.90 54.34
CA LYS A 983 -3.14 40.85 55.76
C LYS A 983 -4.49 40.16 56.01
N LEU A 984 -5.52 40.49 55.24
CA LEU A 984 -6.84 39.85 55.35
C LEU A 984 -6.79 38.36 54.99
N LEU A 985 -6.07 37.98 53.93
CA LEU A 985 -5.97 36.60 53.50
C LEU A 985 -5.14 35.75 54.49
N SER A 986 -4.10 36.32 55.08
CA SER A 986 -3.27 35.67 56.12
C SER A 986 -4.09 35.20 57.32
N GLU A 987 -5.16 35.89 57.70
CA GLU A 987 -6.06 35.40 58.76
C GLU A 987 -6.79 34.11 58.36
N GLY A 988 -7.12 33.94 57.09
CA GLY A 988 -7.68 32.71 56.54
C GLY A 988 -6.67 31.57 56.56
N LEU A 989 -5.41 31.85 56.20
CA LEU A 989 -4.32 30.86 56.21
C LEU A 989 -4.00 30.33 57.62
N LYS A 990 -4.25 31.12 58.66
CA LYS A 990 -4.05 30.71 60.07
C LYS A 990 -5.15 29.77 60.58
N SER A 991 -6.25 29.61 59.85
CA SER A 991 -7.38 28.79 60.27
C SER A 991 -7.04 27.29 60.25
N PRO A 992 -7.48 26.51 61.25
CA PRO A 992 -7.34 25.04 61.23
C PRO A 992 -8.12 24.36 60.10
N ASN A 993 -9.07 25.07 59.48
CA ASN A 993 -9.86 24.56 58.35
C ASN A 993 -9.21 24.82 56.99
N SER A 994 -8.20 25.70 56.92
CA SER A 994 -7.55 26.03 55.65
C SER A 994 -6.76 24.82 55.12
N LYS A 995 -6.94 24.50 53.85
CA LYS A 995 -6.21 23.44 53.14
C LYS A 995 -5.33 23.99 52.03
N LEU A 996 -5.11 25.31 52.02
CA LEU A 996 -4.40 25.99 50.93
C LEU A 996 -2.90 25.66 50.98
N GLU A 997 -2.43 24.95 49.97
CA GLU A 997 -1.06 24.46 49.82
C GLU A 997 -0.24 25.38 48.88
N ILE A 998 -0.89 26.01 47.90
CA ILE A 998 -0.23 26.85 46.89
C ILE A 998 -0.93 28.22 46.84
N LEU A 999 -0.15 29.28 46.98
CA LEU A 999 -0.63 30.65 46.89
C LEU A 999 0.29 31.51 46.02
N ARG A 1000 -0.28 32.20 45.02
CA ARG A 1000 0.45 33.10 44.13
C ARG A 1000 -0.03 34.53 44.26
N PHE A 1001 0.93 35.44 44.45
CA PHE A 1001 0.75 36.89 44.51
C PHE A 1001 1.76 37.61 43.62
N THR A 1002 2.09 37.06 42.44
CA THR A 1002 3.01 37.72 41.53
C THR A 1002 2.44 39.07 41.12
N THR A 1003 3.22 40.16 41.20
CA THR A 1003 2.78 41.52 40.79
C THR A 1003 1.45 41.95 41.45
N CYS A 1004 1.43 42.01 42.79
CA CYS A 1004 0.22 42.36 43.57
C CYS A 1004 0.31 43.68 44.36
N ASN A 1005 1.30 44.53 44.02
CA ASN A 1005 1.62 45.77 44.73
C ASN A 1005 1.93 45.56 46.22
N LEU A 1006 2.67 44.49 46.52
CA LEU A 1006 3.04 44.14 47.90
C LEU A 1006 4.35 44.81 48.32
N THR A 1007 4.44 45.21 49.59
CA THR A 1007 5.64 45.74 50.22
C THR A 1007 6.13 44.84 51.36
N ALA A 1008 7.14 45.30 52.10
CA ALA A 1008 7.63 44.63 53.30
C ALA A 1008 6.54 44.36 54.36
N GLU A 1009 5.44 45.13 54.40
CA GLU A 1009 4.35 44.91 55.38
C GLU A 1009 3.62 43.59 55.12
N SER A 1010 3.36 43.24 53.85
CA SER A 1010 2.82 41.94 53.45
C SER A 1010 3.64 40.76 53.99
N CYS A 1011 4.96 40.88 53.91
CA CYS A 1011 5.89 39.85 54.40
C CYS A 1011 5.73 39.58 55.90
N GLY A 1012 5.41 40.60 56.70
CA GLY A 1012 5.12 40.43 58.13
C GLY A 1012 3.85 39.62 58.37
N SER A 1013 2.78 39.92 57.61
CA SER A 1013 1.51 39.18 57.68
C SER A 1013 1.64 37.72 57.22
N LEU A 1014 2.40 37.48 56.15
CA LEU A 1014 2.69 36.14 55.65
C LEU A 1014 3.61 35.36 56.60
N SER A 1015 4.65 36.00 57.14
CA SER A 1015 5.51 35.40 58.17
C SER A 1015 4.70 34.93 59.38
N SER A 1016 3.75 35.75 59.85
CA SER A 1016 2.83 35.37 60.92
C SER A 1016 1.94 34.18 60.55
N ALA A 1017 1.48 34.09 59.30
CA ALA A 1017 0.70 32.94 58.82
C ALA A 1017 1.55 31.66 58.75
N LEU A 1018 2.78 31.75 58.23
CA LEU A 1018 3.73 30.63 58.14
C LEU A 1018 4.14 30.08 59.51
N GLN A 1019 4.15 30.92 60.56
CA GLN A 1019 4.45 30.51 61.93
C GLN A 1019 3.29 29.77 62.62
N SER A 1020 2.06 29.88 62.08
CA SER A 1020 0.90 29.20 62.63
C SER A 1020 1.03 27.70 62.50
N SER A 1021 0.75 26.96 63.57
CA SER A 1021 0.70 25.48 63.57
C SER A 1021 -0.39 24.90 62.65
N HIS A 1022 -1.29 25.73 62.14
CA HIS A 1022 -2.39 25.34 61.26
C HIS A 1022 -2.11 25.62 59.78
N SER A 1023 -1.06 26.38 59.46
CA SER A 1023 -0.72 26.64 58.06
C SER A 1023 -0.20 25.37 57.40
N VAL A 1024 -0.75 25.04 56.23
CA VAL A 1024 -0.32 23.91 55.39
C VAL A 1024 0.33 24.37 54.09
N LEU A 1025 0.66 25.66 53.98
CA LEU A 1025 1.19 26.27 52.77
C LEU A 1025 2.57 25.67 52.43
N ARG A 1026 2.69 25.15 51.20
CA ARG A 1026 3.88 24.49 50.64
C ARG A 1026 4.59 25.35 49.59
N GLU A 1027 3.82 26.08 48.78
CA GLU A 1027 4.36 26.99 47.76
C GLU A 1027 3.78 28.39 47.92
N LEU A 1028 4.68 29.38 47.91
CA LEU A 1028 4.34 30.80 47.94
C LEU A 1028 5.14 31.53 46.86
N ASP A 1029 4.44 32.21 45.96
CA ASP A 1029 5.04 33.02 44.91
C ASP A 1029 4.76 34.50 45.16
N LEU A 1030 5.80 35.28 45.44
CA LEU A 1030 5.74 36.72 45.66
C LEU A 1030 6.52 37.48 44.58
N SER A 1031 6.85 36.84 43.46
CA SER A 1031 7.65 37.41 42.39
C SER A 1031 7.14 38.77 41.95
N ASN A 1032 8.05 39.66 41.52
CA ASN A 1032 7.70 40.98 40.97
C ASN A 1032 6.89 41.89 41.91
N ASN A 1033 7.20 41.87 43.22
CA ASN A 1033 6.71 42.84 44.21
C ASN A 1033 7.87 43.64 44.83
N ASP A 1034 7.58 44.82 45.40
CA ASP A 1034 8.59 45.68 46.04
C ASP A 1034 8.76 45.34 47.53
N LEU A 1035 9.20 44.11 47.81
CA LEU A 1035 9.27 43.59 49.18
C LEU A 1035 10.41 44.19 50.01
N GLN A 1036 11.45 44.72 49.35
CA GLN A 1036 12.68 45.25 49.95
C GLN A 1036 13.44 44.23 50.84
N ASP A 1037 14.66 44.57 51.24
CA ASP A 1037 15.46 43.71 52.15
C ASP A 1037 14.76 43.46 53.49
N SER A 1038 13.96 44.45 53.95
CA SER A 1038 13.16 44.35 55.17
C SER A 1038 12.08 43.27 55.08
N GLY A 1039 11.42 43.11 53.93
CA GLY A 1039 10.45 42.04 53.69
C GLY A 1039 11.11 40.66 53.66
N VAL A 1040 12.27 40.53 53.01
CA VAL A 1040 13.05 39.28 52.98
C VAL A 1040 13.45 38.85 54.40
N LYS A 1041 13.85 39.81 55.25
CA LYS A 1041 14.16 39.54 56.66
C LYS A 1041 12.95 39.01 57.43
N LEU A 1042 11.77 39.63 57.25
CA LEU A 1042 10.53 39.20 57.91
C LEU A 1042 10.11 37.78 57.50
N LEU A 1043 10.19 37.45 56.21
CA LEU A 1043 9.91 36.11 55.72
C LEU A 1043 10.94 35.11 56.25
N SER A 1044 12.23 35.46 56.24
CA SER A 1044 13.30 34.63 56.78
C SER A 1044 13.07 34.23 58.24
N ASP A 1045 12.49 35.11 59.04
CA ASP A 1045 12.14 34.79 60.43
C ASP A 1045 10.94 33.84 60.54
N GLY A 1046 9.97 33.96 59.63
CA GLY A 1046 8.84 33.00 59.53
C GLY A 1046 9.29 31.61 59.10
N LEU A 1047 10.22 31.53 58.13
CA LEU A 1047 10.79 30.27 57.63
C LEU A 1047 11.57 29.48 58.68
N LYS A 1048 12.13 30.15 59.70
CA LYS A 1048 12.84 29.50 60.82
C LYS A 1048 11.88 28.82 61.81
N SER A 1049 10.59 29.08 61.72
CA SER A 1049 9.61 28.48 62.63
C SER A 1049 9.52 26.97 62.42
N PRO A 1050 9.49 26.18 63.51
CA PRO A 1050 9.30 24.73 63.40
C PRO A 1050 7.92 24.34 62.84
N ASN A 1051 6.97 25.27 62.80
CA ASN A 1051 5.64 25.06 62.23
C ASN A 1051 5.56 25.36 60.73
N CYS A 1052 6.57 26.01 60.15
CA CYS A 1052 6.56 26.38 58.74
C CYS A 1052 6.71 25.12 57.88
N GLN A 1053 5.76 24.90 56.94
CA GLN A 1053 5.78 23.78 56.00
C GLN A 1053 6.21 24.18 54.58
N LEU A 1054 6.59 25.44 54.37
CA LEU A 1054 6.88 25.97 53.05
C LEU A 1054 8.10 25.28 52.43
N GLU A 1055 7.94 24.75 51.23
CA GLU A 1055 8.97 24.05 50.46
C GLU A 1055 9.53 24.93 49.33
N ILE A 1056 8.66 25.74 48.72
CA ILE A 1056 9.00 26.61 47.60
C ILE A 1056 8.58 28.04 47.93
N LEU A 1057 9.54 28.95 47.89
CA LEU A 1057 9.33 30.40 47.92
C LEU A 1057 9.94 31.00 46.65
N ARG A 1058 9.14 31.70 45.85
CA ARG A 1058 9.59 32.41 44.65
C ARG A 1058 9.51 33.93 44.84
#